data_AF-A0A517R7H2-F1
#
_entry.id   AF-A0A517R7H2-F1
#
_cell.length_a   1.000
_cell.length_b   1.000
_cell.length_c   1.000
_cell.angle_alpha   90.00
_cell.angle_beta   90.00
_cell.angle_gamma   90.00
#
_symmetry.space_group_name_H-M   'P 1'
#
loop_
_entity.id
_entity.type
_entity.pdbx_description
1 polymer ?
#
loop_
_entity_poly.entity_id
_entity_poly.type
_entity_poly.pdbx_seq_one_letter_code
_entity_poly.pdbx_strand_id
1 'polypeptide(L)'
;MSQEPEKTFISNASEGVDQTLVTPSSLGNPAAIDSVNAGVGETVVRKSDLPQIEGYELHDQIGLGAMGAVYRAKQHRLNRIVALKILRPEAAKQADRFRVEAEAAAQLQHPNVVQVFDVGIDRGRPFVALEMVSGRSLDRKMKGQPWSGRDAAEITTKIARGVQAAHDKGIIHRDLKPANILLDDQGEPKVSDFGLAKRLDTDSSQTKAGDVLGTPNYMAPEQASGRLQNLGPEADVYALGAILYDLTTARPPHVADTVIETLELVKHADVKPPRVYNPALHRDLSTIVMKCLRKEPRLRYRNAGELAADLERFMRGEVIAARPMSLGEKVGRTLKKRAVPLSIAAVLFAAVTATAAAVFAWGEASQKSKEVVALREKAETETEQLRALQAVALEVPLGLSSPPVPGDNPLTEAKVELGKQLFFDKRLSRDNSISCADCHNPTAGWSERRMKSVGIEGRMATRNSPTVVNAVYHRFLFWDGRSPSLEHQAGGPIQNPNEMGMSSVDEVAEKLSEIPGYVEGFEKAFGEGPTAKTVTKAIGAFERTLIAGNSPYDRYETGDESALSAAAVRGKKLFFGKAHCSACHVGEHLTDFAFHNIGTSSGDVGRFAVSGLLGDKGAFKTPTLRDVDRTSPYMHDGSLKTLEEVIRHYDKGGNPNPRQDEEIFPLHLSESEQQDLLAFLTEGLRSDDYPMISLPELPN
;
A
#
# COMPACT_ATOMS: atom_id res chain seq x y z
N MET A 1 -23.17 -26.85 67.86
CA MET A 1 -22.39 -26.75 69.11
C MET A 1 -21.43 -27.94 69.10
N SER A 2 -20.21 -27.77 68.58
CA SER A 2 -19.01 -27.35 69.34
C SER A 2 -18.52 -28.52 70.22
N GLN A 3 -17.28 -28.99 70.25
CA GLN A 3 -15.98 -28.61 69.71
C GLN A 3 -15.06 -29.85 69.89
N GLU A 4 -13.96 -29.89 69.14
CA GLU A 4 -12.58 -30.43 69.37
C GLU A 4 -12.14 -30.87 70.81
N PRO A 5 -10.91 -31.40 71.07
CA PRO A 5 -9.68 -31.56 70.22
C PRO A 5 -8.91 -32.89 70.42
N GLU A 6 -7.80 -33.09 69.69
CA GLU A 6 -6.62 -33.71 70.32
C GLU A 6 -5.29 -33.26 69.69
N LYS A 7 -4.42 -32.73 70.57
CA LYS A 7 -2.99 -32.44 70.35
C LYS A 7 -2.19 -33.52 71.06
N THR A 8 -1.01 -33.88 70.55
CA THR A 8 0.09 -34.33 71.40
C THR A 8 1.42 -33.80 70.86
N PHE A 9 2.08 -32.97 71.69
CA PHE A 9 3.48 -32.52 71.64
C PHE A 9 4.41 -33.67 72.11
N ILE A 10 5.72 -33.71 71.83
CA ILE A 10 6.83 -33.04 72.55
C ILE A 10 8.14 -33.46 71.79
N SER A 11 8.89 -32.53 71.18
CA SER A 11 10.16 -31.87 71.62
C SER A 11 11.45 -32.72 71.40
N ASN A 12 12.67 -32.20 71.16
CA ASN A 12 13.23 -30.87 70.85
C ASN A 12 14.74 -31.03 70.49
N ALA A 13 15.26 -30.12 69.65
CA ALA A 13 16.62 -29.48 69.66
C ALA A 13 17.90 -30.34 69.51
N SER A 14 19.04 -29.92 68.91
CA SER A 14 19.49 -28.66 68.26
C SER A 14 20.92 -28.83 67.69
N GLU A 15 21.30 -27.89 66.80
CA GLU A 15 22.66 -27.33 66.55
C GLU A 15 23.68 -28.02 65.61
N GLY A 16 24.30 -27.19 64.74
CA GLY A 16 25.67 -27.38 64.22
C GLY A 16 25.90 -27.03 62.74
N VAL A 17 26.59 -25.92 62.49
CA VAL A 17 27.07 -25.41 61.18
C VAL A 17 28.60 -25.56 61.09
N ASP A 18 29.17 -25.94 59.93
CA ASP A 18 30.55 -25.62 59.46
C ASP A 18 30.66 -26.02 57.96
N GLN A 19 30.86 -25.16 56.96
CA GLN A 19 32.06 -24.43 56.46
C GLN A 19 33.35 -25.24 56.18
N THR A 20 33.83 -25.17 54.92
CA THR A 20 35.23 -25.16 54.44
C THR A 20 35.21 -24.99 52.91
N LEU A 21 35.51 -23.81 52.30
CA LEU A 21 36.78 -23.12 52.00
C LEU A 21 37.74 -23.85 51.04
N VAL A 22 37.94 -23.33 49.81
CA VAL A 22 39.26 -23.10 49.15
C VAL A 22 39.15 -22.02 48.03
N THR A 23 40.07 -21.05 48.01
CA THR A 23 40.50 -20.17 46.88
C THR A 23 42.03 -19.96 47.02
N PRO A 24 42.80 -19.22 46.16
CA PRO A 24 42.85 -19.05 44.68
C PRO A 24 44.33 -19.02 44.11
N SER A 25 44.49 -18.61 42.83
CA SER A 25 45.70 -18.06 42.12
C SER A 25 46.44 -19.05 41.17
N SER A 26 47.00 -18.72 39.99
CA SER A 26 47.43 -17.45 39.37
C SER A 26 47.82 -17.59 37.86
N LEU A 27 47.75 -16.45 37.12
CA LEU A 27 48.62 -15.99 36.01
C LEU A 27 48.43 -16.48 34.55
N GLY A 28 48.13 -15.51 33.65
CA GLY A 28 48.35 -15.59 32.19
C GLY A 28 47.61 -14.54 31.34
N ASN A 29 48.07 -13.29 31.36
CA ASN A 29 47.63 -12.08 30.60
C ASN A 29 48.05 -12.12 29.09
N PRO A 30 47.93 -11.07 28.21
CA PRO A 30 46.97 -9.96 27.96
C PRO A 30 46.56 -9.77 26.46
N ALA A 31 45.61 -8.83 26.20
CA ALA A 31 45.43 -7.93 25.02
C ALA A 31 44.04 -8.03 24.34
N ALA A 32 43.28 -6.97 24.04
CA ALA A 32 43.28 -5.53 24.30
C ALA A 32 41.81 -5.08 24.02
N ILE A 33 41.11 -4.44 24.95
CA ILE A 33 40.80 -3.00 24.98
C ILE A 33 40.54 -2.40 23.57
N ASP A 34 39.27 -2.18 23.18
CA ASP A 34 38.63 -0.87 23.35
C ASP A 34 37.13 -0.89 23.00
N SER A 35 36.45 0.16 23.44
CA SER A 35 35.03 0.30 23.67
C SER A 35 34.28 1.11 22.58
N VAL A 36 32.94 1.03 22.64
CA VAL A 36 31.89 1.97 22.17
C VAL A 36 31.71 2.32 20.67
N ASN A 37 30.63 1.78 20.05
CA ASN A 37 29.41 2.55 19.71
C ASN A 37 28.33 1.70 18.98
N ALA A 38 27.05 1.94 19.35
CA ALA A 38 25.77 1.85 18.61
C ALA A 38 25.62 0.85 17.43
N GLY A 39 24.63 -0.03 17.34
CA GLY A 39 23.21 0.16 17.63
C GLY A 39 22.39 0.07 16.33
N VAL A 40 22.05 -1.14 15.88
CA VAL A 40 20.83 -1.54 15.14
C VAL A 40 20.71 -3.05 15.30
N GLY A 41 19.68 -3.55 15.99
CA GLY A 41 19.43 -4.97 16.11
C GLY A 41 18.94 -5.54 14.77
N GLU A 42 19.76 -6.36 14.12
CA GLU A 42 19.32 -7.27 13.06
C GLU A 42 18.25 -8.21 13.62
N THR A 43 17.05 -8.16 13.03
CA THR A 43 16.00 -9.14 13.31
C THR A 43 16.46 -10.50 12.77
N VAL A 44 16.94 -11.38 13.66
CA VAL A 44 17.31 -12.76 13.30
C VAL A 44 16.03 -13.54 13.00
N VAL A 45 15.70 -13.71 11.72
CA VAL A 45 14.65 -14.62 11.25
C VAL A 45 15.07 -16.06 11.62
N ARG A 46 14.24 -16.78 12.40
CA ARG A 46 14.53 -18.17 12.77
C ARG A 46 14.44 -19.07 11.53
N LYS A 47 15.36 -20.02 11.39
CA LYS A 47 15.45 -20.96 10.24
C LYS A 47 14.15 -21.77 10.01
N SER A 48 13.27 -21.87 11.02
CA SER A 48 11.96 -22.53 10.97
C SER A 48 10.90 -21.77 10.16
N ASP A 49 11.11 -20.48 9.88
CA ASP A 49 10.07 -19.59 9.33
C ASP A 49 10.28 -19.34 7.82
N LEU A 50 11.33 -19.92 7.22
CA LEU A 50 11.66 -19.76 5.81
C LEU A 50 10.84 -20.71 4.92
N PRO A 51 10.43 -20.27 3.71
CA PRO A 51 9.79 -21.14 2.73
C PRO A 51 10.63 -22.38 2.43
N GLN A 52 10.07 -23.57 2.55
CA GLN A 52 10.73 -24.79 2.06
C GLN A 52 10.52 -24.92 0.55
N ILE A 53 11.60 -25.11 -0.21
CA ILE A 53 11.59 -25.48 -1.63
C ILE A 53 12.43 -26.75 -1.79
N GLU A 54 11.87 -27.80 -2.39
CA GLU A 54 12.58 -29.07 -2.55
C GLU A 54 13.92 -28.91 -3.28
N GLY A 55 14.99 -29.49 -2.73
CA GLY A 55 16.33 -29.42 -3.31
C GLY A 55 17.15 -28.16 -2.98
N TYR A 56 16.56 -27.20 -2.24
CA TYR A 56 17.22 -25.96 -1.83
C TYR A 56 17.19 -25.75 -0.32
N GLU A 57 18.34 -25.39 0.26
CA GLU A 57 18.44 -24.89 1.63
C GLU A 57 18.48 -23.36 1.60
N LEU A 58 17.43 -22.70 2.08
CA LEU A 58 17.37 -21.25 2.17
C LEU A 58 18.16 -20.75 3.38
N HIS A 59 18.92 -19.68 3.19
CA HIS A 59 19.71 -19.01 4.23
C HIS A 59 19.04 -17.68 4.63
N ASP A 60 19.47 -16.58 4.02
CA ASP A 60 19.01 -15.22 4.26
C ASP A 60 18.16 -14.70 3.07
N GLN A 61 17.18 -13.84 3.36
CA GLN A 61 16.47 -13.10 2.33
C GLN A 61 17.34 -11.92 1.88
N ILE A 62 17.73 -11.91 0.60
CA ILE A 62 18.61 -10.89 0.00
C ILE A 62 17.85 -9.81 -0.77
N GLY A 63 16.54 -10.00 -1.00
CA GLY A 63 15.69 -8.99 -1.62
C GLY A 63 14.20 -9.28 -1.47
N LEU A 64 13.39 -8.22 -1.46
CA LEU A 64 11.94 -8.28 -1.59
C LEU A 64 11.52 -7.36 -2.72
N GLY A 65 10.86 -7.90 -3.73
CA GLY A 65 10.35 -7.14 -4.87
C GLY A 65 8.86 -7.32 -5.07
N ALA A 66 8.29 -6.53 -5.96
CA ALA A 66 6.88 -6.60 -6.35
C ALA A 66 6.44 -7.99 -6.84
N MET A 67 7.37 -8.86 -7.23
CA MET A 67 7.05 -10.17 -7.80
C MET A 67 7.28 -11.33 -6.85
N GLY A 68 7.90 -11.07 -5.69
CA GLY A 68 8.28 -12.10 -4.75
C GLY A 68 9.57 -11.80 -4.00
N ALA A 69 9.98 -12.74 -3.16
CA ALA A 69 11.18 -12.64 -2.33
C ALA A 69 12.36 -13.37 -2.99
N VAL A 70 13.57 -12.85 -2.82
CA VAL A 70 14.82 -13.46 -3.27
C VAL A 70 15.62 -13.89 -2.06
N TYR A 71 16.03 -15.15 -2.02
CA TYR A 71 16.80 -15.74 -0.94
C TYR A 71 18.16 -16.18 -1.44
N ARG A 72 19.19 -16.03 -0.61
CA ARG A 72 20.42 -16.80 -0.76
C ARG A 72 20.08 -18.25 -0.41
N ALA A 73 20.36 -19.17 -1.32
CA ALA A 73 20.06 -20.57 -1.10
C ALA A 73 21.19 -21.48 -1.59
N LYS A 74 21.35 -22.64 -0.97
CA LYS A 74 22.24 -23.70 -1.41
C LYS A 74 21.44 -24.75 -2.17
N GLN A 75 21.74 -24.95 -3.46
CA GLN A 75 21.15 -26.04 -4.24
C GLN A 75 21.92 -27.33 -3.94
N HIS A 76 21.27 -28.30 -3.28
CA HIS A 76 21.95 -29.51 -2.78
C HIS A 76 22.54 -30.38 -3.88
N ARG A 77 21.80 -30.61 -4.96
CA ARG A 77 22.20 -31.53 -6.04
C ARG A 77 23.52 -31.15 -6.73
N LEU A 78 23.80 -29.85 -6.83
CA LEU A 78 24.98 -29.32 -7.51
C LEU A 78 25.93 -28.61 -6.54
N ASN A 79 25.65 -28.67 -5.23
CA ASN A 79 26.43 -28.07 -4.15
C ASN A 79 26.89 -26.62 -4.44
N ARG A 80 25.97 -25.76 -4.89
CA ARG A 80 26.25 -24.37 -5.27
C ARG A 80 25.32 -23.38 -4.57
N ILE A 81 25.83 -22.17 -4.34
CA ILE A 81 25.04 -21.04 -3.84
C ILE A 81 24.35 -20.34 -5.02
N VAL A 82 23.08 -20.04 -4.86
CA VAL A 82 22.22 -19.39 -5.86
C VAL A 82 21.40 -18.28 -5.22
N ALA A 83 20.94 -17.33 -6.04
CA ALA A 83 19.87 -16.43 -5.69
C ALA A 83 18.53 -17.09 -6.10
N LEU A 84 17.75 -17.56 -5.13
CA LEU A 84 16.47 -18.22 -5.33
C LEU A 84 15.33 -17.23 -5.21
N LYS A 85 14.72 -16.87 -6.35
CA LYS A 85 13.56 -15.97 -6.40
C LYS A 85 12.27 -16.78 -6.34
N ILE A 86 11.52 -16.64 -5.25
CA ILE A 86 10.23 -17.30 -5.04
C ILE A 86 9.13 -16.29 -5.35
N LEU A 87 8.26 -16.63 -6.31
CA LEU A 87 7.19 -15.76 -6.77
C LEU A 87 5.93 -15.88 -5.90
N ARG A 88 5.12 -14.82 -5.88
CA ARG A 88 3.84 -14.80 -5.16
C ARG A 88 2.84 -15.81 -5.76
N PRO A 89 1.93 -16.42 -4.96
CA PRO A 89 0.99 -17.46 -5.42
C PRO A 89 0.10 -17.02 -6.59
N GLU A 90 -0.23 -15.74 -6.71
CA GLU A 90 -1.08 -15.19 -7.78
C GLU A 90 -0.43 -15.33 -9.16
N ALA A 91 0.90 -15.37 -9.24
CA ALA A 91 1.64 -15.61 -10.47
C ALA A 91 1.51 -17.07 -10.97
N ALA A 92 1.06 -18.01 -10.11
CA ALA A 92 0.85 -19.40 -10.50
C ALA A 92 -0.32 -19.60 -11.49
N LYS A 93 -1.24 -18.62 -11.58
CA LYS A 93 -2.38 -18.66 -12.53
C LYS A 93 -1.96 -18.56 -14.01
N GLN A 94 -0.68 -18.32 -14.32
CA GLN A 94 -0.13 -18.27 -15.68
C GLN A 94 1.17 -19.10 -15.83
N ALA A 95 1.27 -20.21 -15.08
CA ALA A 95 2.46 -21.06 -14.97
C ALA A 95 3.09 -21.48 -16.32
N ASP A 96 2.29 -21.78 -17.35
CA ASP A 96 2.77 -22.20 -18.67
C ASP A 96 3.55 -21.09 -19.39
N ARG A 97 3.09 -19.84 -19.27
CA ARG A 97 3.75 -18.68 -19.89
C ARG A 97 5.04 -18.30 -19.16
N PHE A 98 4.99 -18.33 -17.83
CA PHE A 98 6.16 -18.11 -16.98
C PHE A 98 7.27 -19.12 -17.31
N ARG A 99 6.93 -20.40 -17.50
CA ARG A 99 7.88 -21.44 -17.90
C ARG A 99 8.54 -21.13 -19.25
N VAL A 100 7.76 -20.77 -20.28
CA VAL A 100 8.30 -20.45 -21.62
C VAL A 100 9.25 -19.25 -21.57
N GLU A 101 8.92 -18.19 -20.84
CA GLU A 101 9.79 -17.01 -20.71
C GLU A 101 11.06 -17.32 -19.92
N ALA A 102 10.96 -18.12 -18.85
CA ALA A 102 12.10 -18.51 -18.02
C ALA A 102 13.04 -19.48 -18.74
N GLU A 103 12.51 -20.39 -19.57
CA GLU A 103 13.30 -21.25 -20.46
C GLU A 103 14.06 -20.43 -21.51
N ALA A 104 13.43 -19.42 -22.11
CA ALA A 104 14.08 -18.52 -23.06
C ALA A 104 15.25 -17.74 -22.40
N ALA A 105 15.05 -17.26 -21.17
CA ALA A 105 16.11 -16.60 -20.40
C ALA A 105 17.22 -17.56 -19.97
N ALA A 106 16.91 -18.83 -19.68
CA ALA A 106 17.92 -19.83 -19.30
C ALA A 106 18.89 -20.18 -20.42
N GLN A 107 18.48 -20.03 -21.68
CA GLN A 107 19.38 -20.20 -22.81
C GLN A 107 20.37 -19.04 -22.98
N LEU A 108 20.18 -17.90 -22.31
CA LEU A 108 21.04 -16.73 -22.44
C LEU A 108 22.32 -16.89 -21.61
N GLN A 109 23.44 -17.19 -22.28
CA GLN A 109 24.76 -17.26 -21.68
C GLN A 109 25.59 -16.07 -22.14
N HIS A 110 25.90 -15.14 -21.23
CA HIS A 110 26.74 -13.98 -21.52
C HIS A 110 27.38 -13.47 -20.22
N PRO A 111 28.66 -13.01 -20.22
CA PRO A 111 29.33 -12.54 -18.99
C PRO A 111 28.59 -11.41 -18.28
N ASN A 112 27.95 -10.51 -19.04
CA ASN A 112 27.18 -9.37 -18.50
C ASN A 112 25.67 -9.64 -18.30
N VAL A 113 25.27 -10.90 -18.18
CA VAL A 113 23.89 -11.32 -17.91
C VAL A 113 23.90 -12.27 -16.72
N VAL A 114 22.96 -12.11 -15.78
CA VAL A 114 22.76 -13.07 -14.69
C VAL A 114 22.23 -14.39 -15.26
N GLN A 115 22.98 -15.47 -15.07
CA GLN A 115 22.58 -16.78 -15.59
C GLN A 115 21.37 -17.34 -14.81
N VAL A 116 20.38 -17.90 -15.53
CA VAL A 116 19.34 -18.73 -14.93
C VAL A 116 19.83 -20.18 -14.88
N PHE A 117 19.80 -20.78 -13.69
CA PHE A 117 20.28 -22.14 -13.45
C PHE A 117 19.15 -23.17 -13.38
N ASP A 118 17.99 -22.77 -12.87
CA ASP A 118 16.85 -23.67 -12.66
C ASP A 118 15.54 -22.88 -12.62
N VAL A 119 14.44 -23.53 -12.98
CA VAL A 119 13.08 -22.97 -12.95
C VAL A 119 12.14 -24.10 -12.56
N GLY A 120 11.26 -23.86 -11.59
CA GLY A 120 10.34 -24.88 -11.12
C GLY A 120 9.12 -24.33 -10.42
N ILE A 121 8.25 -25.24 -9.98
CA ILE A 121 7.09 -24.96 -9.14
C ILE A 121 7.13 -25.96 -7.99
N ASP A 122 7.22 -25.45 -6.76
CA ASP A 122 7.17 -26.27 -5.54
C ASP A 122 5.95 -25.89 -4.70
N ARG A 123 5.10 -26.88 -4.38
CA ARG A 123 3.87 -26.69 -3.59
C ARG A 123 3.00 -25.52 -4.10
N GLY A 124 2.89 -25.37 -5.42
CA GLY A 124 2.12 -24.29 -6.07
C GLY A 124 2.82 -22.93 -6.12
N ARG A 125 4.08 -22.82 -5.70
CA ARG A 125 4.87 -21.58 -5.75
C ARG A 125 5.93 -21.66 -6.85
N PRO A 126 5.84 -20.86 -7.91
CA PRO A 126 6.89 -20.78 -8.92
C PRO A 126 8.19 -20.20 -8.35
N PHE A 127 9.33 -20.74 -8.77
CA PHE A 127 10.65 -20.23 -8.39
C PHE A 127 11.61 -20.20 -9.58
N VAL A 128 12.61 -19.32 -9.48
CA VAL A 128 13.76 -19.25 -10.40
C VAL A 128 15.04 -19.25 -9.58
N ALA A 129 15.96 -20.18 -9.88
CA ALA A 129 17.30 -20.18 -9.32
C ALA A 129 18.25 -19.44 -10.28
N LEU A 130 18.89 -18.39 -9.77
CA LEU A 130 19.76 -17.49 -10.53
C LEU A 130 21.20 -17.56 -10.02
N GLU A 131 22.14 -17.13 -10.86
CA GLU A 131 23.50 -16.83 -10.46
C GLU A 131 23.51 -15.86 -9.26
N MET A 132 24.26 -16.23 -8.20
CA MET A 132 24.49 -15.36 -7.07
C MET A 132 25.61 -14.38 -7.41
N VAL A 133 25.26 -13.10 -7.58
CA VAL A 133 26.23 -12.01 -7.77
C VAL A 133 26.59 -11.44 -6.38
N SER A 134 27.87 -11.37 -6.07
CA SER A 134 28.39 -11.07 -4.72
C SER A 134 28.30 -9.58 -4.33
N GLY A 135 28.35 -8.67 -5.30
CA GLY A 135 28.35 -7.23 -5.04
C GLY A 135 26.96 -6.59 -4.99
N ARG A 136 26.90 -5.28 -5.26
CA ARG A 136 25.70 -4.45 -5.08
C ARG A 136 25.11 -4.00 -6.43
N SER A 137 23.86 -3.58 -6.44
CA SER A 137 23.21 -3.01 -7.61
C SER A 137 23.78 -1.62 -7.98
N LEU A 138 23.69 -1.26 -9.27
CA LEU A 138 24.27 -0.05 -9.83
C LEU A 138 23.67 1.23 -9.23
N ASP A 139 22.36 1.24 -8.93
CA ASP A 139 21.69 2.35 -8.22
C ASP A 139 22.37 2.70 -6.89
N ARG A 140 22.84 1.70 -6.15
CA ARG A 140 23.56 1.90 -4.88
C ARG A 140 24.97 2.46 -5.10
N LYS A 141 25.62 2.15 -6.23
CA LYS A 141 26.94 2.68 -6.59
C LYS A 141 26.85 4.10 -7.17
N MET A 142 25.74 4.45 -7.81
CA MET A 142 25.53 5.75 -8.46
C MET A 142 25.22 6.90 -7.48
N LYS A 143 24.98 6.64 -6.19
CA LYS A 143 24.71 7.70 -5.19
C LYS A 143 25.93 8.62 -5.03
N GLY A 144 25.85 9.86 -5.49
CA GLY A 144 26.92 10.86 -5.34
C GLY A 144 27.09 11.75 -6.56
N GLN A 145 28.34 12.05 -6.91
CA GLN A 145 28.70 12.92 -8.03
C GLN A 145 28.59 12.20 -9.40
N PRO A 146 28.42 12.94 -10.51
CA PRO A 146 28.45 12.37 -11.86
C PRO A 146 29.74 11.60 -12.14
N TRP A 147 29.62 10.47 -12.83
CA TRP A 147 30.78 9.67 -13.24
C TRP A 147 31.53 10.35 -14.38
N SER A 148 32.80 9.96 -14.53
CA SER A 148 33.56 10.39 -15.71
C SER A 148 32.87 9.85 -16.98
N GLY A 149 32.92 10.63 -18.06
CA GLY A 149 32.31 10.19 -19.33
C GLY A 149 32.88 8.87 -19.84
N ARG A 150 34.15 8.57 -19.52
CA ARG A 150 34.80 7.32 -19.91
C ARG A 150 34.26 6.13 -19.11
N ASP A 151 34.20 6.23 -17.79
CA ASP A 151 33.70 5.13 -16.94
C ASP A 151 32.22 4.85 -17.19
N ALA A 152 31.42 5.92 -17.38
CA ALA A 152 30.02 5.81 -17.74
C ALA A 152 29.81 5.13 -19.10
N ALA A 153 30.64 5.46 -20.11
CA ALA A 153 30.61 4.81 -21.41
C ALA A 153 31.05 3.33 -21.33
N GLU A 154 32.09 3.03 -20.55
CA GLU A 154 32.62 1.67 -20.40
C GLU A 154 31.58 0.72 -19.78
N ILE A 155 31.00 1.10 -18.63
CA ILE A 155 30.01 0.26 -17.96
C ILE A 155 28.75 0.10 -18.82
N THR A 156 28.28 1.19 -19.45
CA THR A 156 27.11 1.15 -20.34
C THR A 156 27.36 0.28 -21.56
N THR A 157 28.58 0.26 -22.09
CA THR A 157 28.97 -0.64 -23.21
C THR A 157 28.79 -2.10 -22.80
N LYS A 158 29.33 -2.50 -21.63
CA LYS A 158 29.22 -3.87 -21.12
C LYS A 158 27.76 -4.29 -20.89
N ILE A 159 26.95 -3.41 -20.29
CA ILE A 159 25.50 -3.63 -20.12
C ILE A 159 24.82 -3.78 -21.48
N ALA A 160 25.10 -2.88 -22.43
CA ALA A 160 24.50 -2.91 -23.77
C ALA A 160 24.88 -4.19 -24.55
N ARG A 161 26.09 -4.73 -24.38
CA ARG A 161 26.48 -6.03 -24.94
C ARG A 161 25.69 -7.18 -24.34
N GLY A 162 25.47 -7.19 -23.02
CA GLY A 162 24.60 -8.18 -22.36
C GLY A 162 23.15 -8.10 -22.83
N VAL A 163 22.60 -6.89 -22.96
CA VAL A 163 21.25 -6.67 -23.50
C VAL A 163 21.17 -7.10 -24.97
N GLN A 164 22.19 -6.84 -25.79
CA GLN A 164 22.23 -7.27 -27.19
C GLN A 164 22.19 -8.80 -27.31
N ALA A 165 22.89 -9.53 -26.44
CA ALA A 165 22.84 -10.99 -26.45
C ALA A 165 21.40 -11.52 -26.24
N ALA A 166 20.58 -10.79 -25.48
CA ALA A 166 19.15 -11.09 -25.34
C ALA A 166 18.36 -10.71 -26.61
N HIS A 167 18.64 -9.53 -27.18
CA HIS A 167 18.01 -9.06 -28.43
C HIS A 167 18.25 -10.04 -29.60
N ASP A 168 19.42 -10.65 -29.70
CA ASP A 168 19.75 -11.66 -30.71
C ASP A 168 18.89 -12.92 -30.61
N LYS A 169 18.33 -13.19 -29.42
CA LYS A 169 17.38 -14.28 -29.15
C LYS A 169 15.92 -13.83 -29.19
N GLY A 170 15.65 -12.59 -29.61
CA GLY A 170 14.31 -12.01 -29.64
C GLY A 170 13.74 -11.64 -28.28
N ILE A 171 14.57 -11.59 -27.23
CA ILE A 171 14.17 -11.24 -25.86
C ILE A 171 14.40 -9.74 -25.66
N ILE A 172 13.38 -9.01 -25.23
CA ILE A 172 13.45 -7.58 -24.89
C ILE A 172 13.27 -7.45 -23.38
N HIS A 173 14.14 -6.69 -22.72
CA HIS A 173 14.19 -6.62 -21.26
C HIS A 173 12.97 -5.90 -20.66
N ARG A 174 12.59 -4.73 -21.21
CA ARG A 174 11.40 -3.92 -20.87
C ARG A 174 11.37 -3.27 -19.48
N ASP A 175 12.19 -3.69 -18.53
CA ASP A 175 12.31 -3.03 -17.20
C ASP A 175 13.75 -2.62 -16.85
N LEU A 176 14.54 -2.19 -17.83
CA LEU A 176 15.96 -1.91 -17.58
C LEU A 176 16.11 -0.62 -16.74
N LYS A 177 16.81 -0.73 -15.62
CA LYS A 177 17.07 0.36 -14.66
C LYS A 177 18.30 0.03 -13.81
N PRO A 178 18.93 1.02 -13.12
CA PRO A 178 20.13 0.77 -12.32
C PRO A 178 19.95 -0.30 -11.21
N ALA A 179 18.74 -0.46 -10.66
CA ALA A 179 18.47 -1.50 -9.67
C ALA A 179 18.52 -2.95 -10.22
N ASN A 180 18.34 -3.13 -11.54
CA ASN A 180 18.41 -4.45 -12.21
C ASN A 180 19.79 -4.70 -12.86
N ILE A 181 20.80 -3.91 -12.50
CA ILE A 181 22.18 -4.10 -12.93
C ILE A 181 23.00 -4.39 -11.68
N LEU A 182 23.39 -5.64 -11.51
CA LEU A 182 24.22 -6.08 -10.39
C LEU A 182 25.69 -5.94 -10.76
N LEU A 183 26.51 -5.53 -9.79
CA LEU A 183 27.96 -5.45 -9.96
C LEU A 183 28.59 -6.56 -9.12
N ASP A 184 29.51 -7.33 -9.68
CA ASP A 184 30.30 -8.28 -8.90
C ASP A 184 31.41 -7.57 -8.10
N ASP A 185 32.24 -8.35 -7.40
CA ASP A 185 33.32 -7.81 -6.56
C ASP A 185 34.42 -7.11 -7.39
N GLN A 186 34.53 -7.44 -8.67
CA GLN A 186 35.43 -6.81 -9.64
C GLN A 186 34.80 -5.55 -10.26
N GLY A 187 33.52 -5.29 -9.98
CA GLY A 187 32.77 -4.16 -10.53
C GLY A 187 32.23 -4.41 -11.94
N GLU A 188 32.24 -5.65 -12.42
CA GLU A 188 31.68 -6.01 -13.73
C GLU A 188 30.15 -6.06 -13.66
N PRO A 189 29.44 -5.46 -14.64
CA PRO A 189 27.99 -5.40 -14.61
C PRO A 189 27.35 -6.68 -15.15
N LYS A 190 26.30 -7.13 -14.48
CA LYS A 190 25.42 -8.23 -14.87
C LYS A 190 23.97 -7.76 -14.84
N VAL A 191 23.28 -7.89 -15.98
CA VAL A 191 21.86 -7.54 -16.10
C VAL A 191 21.00 -8.67 -15.50
N SER A 192 20.09 -8.33 -14.60
CA SER A 192 19.12 -9.25 -13.98
C SER A 192 17.69 -8.97 -14.43
N ASP A 193 16.75 -9.86 -14.09
CA ASP A 193 15.30 -9.64 -14.23
C ASP A 193 14.79 -9.39 -15.67
N PHE A 194 15.29 -10.17 -16.64
CA PHE A 194 14.82 -10.16 -18.03
C PHE A 194 13.35 -10.53 -18.16
N GLY A 195 12.44 -9.56 -18.11
CA GLY A 195 11.11 -9.63 -18.72
C GLY A 195 10.16 -10.79 -18.34
N LEU A 196 10.50 -11.68 -17.40
CA LEU A 196 9.83 -12.96 -17.02
C LEU A 196 8.41 -12.80 -16.41
N ALA A 197 7.75 -11.67 -16.66
CA ALA A 197 7.01 -10.99 -15.61
C ALA A 197 5.93 -10.00 -16.04
N LYS A 198 6.07 -9.33 -17.21
CA LYS A 198 5.24 -8.14 -17.51
C LYS A 198 4.19 -8.33 -18.61
N ARG A 199 3.99 -9.55 -19.11
CA ARG A 199 2.75 -9.86 -19.86
C ARG A 199 1.64 -10.46 -18.98
N LEU A 200 1.90 -10.63 -17.69
CA LEU A 200 0.89 -11.00 -16.70
C LEU A 200 -0.23 -9.94 -16.57
N ASP A 201 0.05 -8.69 -16.94
CA ASP A 201 -0.89 -7.56 -16.88
C ASP A 201 -1.67 -7.32 -18.19
N THR A 202 -1.49 -8.16 -19.23
CA THR A 202 -2.09 -7.89 -20.56
C THR A 202 -3.51 -8.44 -20.79
N ASP A 203 -4.05 -9.26 -19.88
CA ASP A 203 -5.46 -9.72 -19.95
C ASP A 203 -6.33 -9.19 -18.80
N SER A 204 -5.79 -8.35 -17.94
CA SER A 204 -6.57 -7.59 -16.95
C SER A 204 -6.73 -6.15 -17.44
N SER A 205 -7.88 -5.86 -18.04
CA SER A 205 -8.32 -4.52 -18.42
C SER A 205 -8.63 -3.64 -17.21
N GLN A 206 -7.66 -3.46 -16.31
CA GLN A 206 -7.61 -2.49 -15.21
C GLN A 206 -6.29 -2.70 -14.42
N THR A 207 -5.22 -2.01 -14.81
CA THR A 207 -4.10 -1.73 -13.90
C THR A 207 -4.64 -0.90 -12.74
N LYS A 208 -4.66 -1.46 -11.52
CA LYS A 208 -5.03 -0.71 -10.31
C LYS A 208 -4.02 0.42 -10.11
N ALA A 209 -4.48 1.59 -9.68
CA ALA A 209 -3.58 2.64 -9.22
C ALA A 209 -2.84 2.10 -7.99
N GLY A 210 -1.57 1.71 -8.16
CA GLY A 210 -0.74 1.06 -7.14
C GLY A 210 -0.15 -0.29 -7.56
N ASP A 211 -0.62 -0.90 -8.65
CA ASP A 211 0.10 -2.00 -9.29
C ASP A 211 1.39 -1.43 -9.89
N VAL A 212 2.51 -2.09 -9.60
CA VAL A 212 3.87 -1.61 -9.79
C VAL A 212 4.17 -1.39 -11.29
N LEU A 213 3.75 -0.24 -11.81
CA LEU A 213 4.43 0.39 -12.93
C LEU A 213 5.87 0.60 -12.46
N GLY A 214 6.84 0.13 -13.24
CA GLY A 214 8.25 0.22 -12.88
C GLY A 214 8.69 1.67 -12.59
N THR A 215 9.94 1.87 -12.17
CA THR A 215 10.48 3.22 -11.95
C THR A 215 10.38 4.04 -13.25
N PRO A 216 9.48 5.05 -13.34
CA PRO A 216 9.13 5.69 -14.61
C PRO A 216 10.32 6.46 -15.23
N ASN A 217 11.32 6.80 -14.41
CA ASN A 217 12.50 7.60 -14.76
C ASN A 217 13.34 7.01 -15.92
N TYR A 218 13.28 5.70 -16.17
CA TYR A 218 14.05 5.01 -17.22
C TYR A 218 13.16 4.43 -18.33
N MET A 219 11.84 4.63 -18.24
CA MET A 219 10.85 4.02 -19.14
C MET A 219 10.81 4.74 -20.51
N ALA A 220 10.73 3.97 -21.60
CA ALA A 220 10.58 4.56 -22.93
C ALA A 220 9.18 5.19 -23.14
N PRO A 221 9.04 6.27 -23.94
CA PRO A 221 7.75 6.94 -24.21
C PRO A 221 6.64 6.03 -24.74
N GLU A 222 6.98 5.06 -25.57
CA GLU A 222 6.06 4.06 -26.09
C GLU A 222 5.57 3.07 -25.02
N GLN A 223 6.40 2.80 -24.00
CA GLN A 223 5.99 2.02 -22.82
C GLN A 223 5.07 2.86 -21.91
N ALA A 224 5.41 4.13 -21.67
CA ALA A 224 4.61 5.06 -20.87
C ALA A 224 3.21 5.33 -21.49
N SER A 225 3.09 5.20 -22.80
CA SER A 225 1.83 5.37 -23.55
C SER A 225 1.00 4.08 -23.62
N GLY A 226 1.39 3.00 -22.94
CA GLY A 226 0.66 1.73 -22.91
C GLY A 226 0.68 0.92 -24.21
N ARG A 227 1.54 1.26 -25.18
CA ARG A 227 1.64 0.58 -26.50
C ARG A 227 2.53 -0.67 -26.41
N LEU A 228 2.13 -1.62 -25.58
CA LEU A 228 2.96 -2.79 -25.22
C LEU A 228 3.04 -3.87 -26.33
N GLN A 229 2.11 -3.87 -27.28
CA GLN A 229 1.99 -4.96 -28.29
C GLN A 229 3.07 -4.92 -29.39
N ASN A 230 3.81 -3.81 -29.53
CA ASN A 230 4.83 -3.61 -30.58
C ASN A 230 6.16 -3.07 -30.02
N LEU A 231 6.51 -3.38 -28.77
CA LEU A 231 7.81 -2.96 -28.21
C LEU A 231 8.95 -3.73 -28.90
N GLY A 232 9.90 -2.98 -29.46
CA GLY A 232 11.13 -3.50 -30.05
C GLY A 232 12.38 -3.23 -29.17
N PRO A 233 13.56 -3.68 -29.61
CA PRO A 233 14.86 -3.41 -28.96
C PRO A 233 15.12 -1.94 -28.63
N GLU A 234 14.51 -1.02 -29.37
CA GLU A 234 14.64 0.43 -29.23
C GLU A 234 14.13 0.95 -27.87
N ALA A 235 13.24 0.21 -27.20
CA ALA A 235 12.79 0.53 -25.84
C ALA A 235 13.91 0.34 -24.82
N ASP A 236 14.66 -0.77 -24.91
CA ASP A 236 15.83 -1.02 -24.04
C ASP A 236 16.96 -0.03 -24.37
N VAL A 237 17.12 0.38 -25.64
CA VAL A 237 18.07 1.44 -26.03
C VAL A 237 17.74 2.77 -25.34
N TYR A 238 16.46 3.12 -25.22
CA TYR A 238 16.06 4.31 -24.47
C TYR A 238 16.45 4.19 -22.99
N ALA A 239 16.15 3.06 -22.37
CA ALA A 239 16.48 2.82 -20.96
C ALA A 239 18.00 2.85 -20.71
N LEU A 240 18.81 2.24 -21.58
CA LEU A 240 20.28 2.36 -21.57
C LEU A 240 20.74 3.82 -21.68
N GLY A 241 20.08 4.59 -22.57
CA GLY A 241 20.31 6.03 -22.70
C GLY A 241 19.97 6.82 -21.44
N ALA A 242 18.89 6.46 -20.75
CA ALA A 242 18.48 7.09 -19.50
C ALA A 242 19.43 6.76 -18.35
N ILE A 243 19.94 5.52 -18.29
CA ILE A 243 20.99 5.10 -17.34
C ILE A 243 22.29 5.87 -17.61
N LEU A 244 22.72 5.97 -18.86
CA LEU A 244 23.92 6.72 -19.23
C LEU A 244 23.76 8.22 -18.95
N TYR A 245 22.58 8.79 -19.17
CA TYR A 245 22.26 10.15 -18.78
C TYR A 245 22.46 10.34 -17.28
N ASP A 246 21.82 9.48 -16.47
CA ASP A 246 21.88 9.54 -15.02
C ASP A 246 23.32 9.35 -14.47
N LEU A 247 24.09 8.41 -15.02
CA LEU A 247 25.51 8.23 -14.70
C LEU A 247 26.32 9.51 -14.93
N THR A 248 26.02 10.26 -16.00
CA THR A 248 26.81 11.44 -16.42
C THR A 248 26.29 12.77 -15.87
N THR A 249 25.12 12.79 -15.22
CA THR A 249 24.50 14.00 -14.66
C THR A 249 24.13 13.88 -13.18
N ALA A 250 24.21 12.68 -12.60
CA ALA A 250 23.67 12.31 -11.28
C ALA A 250 22.17 12.61 -11.12
N ARG A 251 21.42 12.62 -12.23
CA ARG A 251 19.97 12.83 -12.27
C ARG A 251 19.35 12.14 -13.49
N PRO A 252 18.21 11.45 -13.38
CA PRO A 252 17.50 10.90 -14.53
C PRO A 252 17.03 11.96 -15.55
N PRO A 253 16.75 11.58 -16.82
CA PRO A 253 16.32 12.53 -17.86
C PRO A 253 15.02 13.27 -17.54
N HIS A 254 14.08 12.57 -16.91
CA HIS A 254 12.81 13.10 -16.43
C HIS A 254 12.58 12.63 -15.00
N VAL A 255 12.18 13.57 -14.15
CA VAL A 255 11.82 13.32 -12.75
C VAL A 255 10.85 14.41 -12.32
N ALA A 256 9.81 14.01 -11.62
CA ALA A 256 8.79 14.85 -11.03
C ALA A 256 8.38 14.28 -9.67
N ASP A 257 7.52 15.00 -8.93
CA ASP A 257 7.14 14.63 -7.57
C ASP A 257 6.19 13.42 -7.54
N THR A 258 5.50 13.16 -8.66
CA THR A 258 4.61 11.99 -8.79
C THR A 258 4.98 11.09 -9.97
N VAL A 259 4.58 9.81 -9.88
CA VAL A 259 4.77 8.82 -10.96
C VAL A 259 4.02 9.26 -12.22
N ILE A 260 2.78 9.73 -12.08
CA ILE A 260 1.94 10.16 -13.20
C ILE A 260 2.56 11.37 -13.90
N GLU A 261 3.00 12.37 -13.16
CA GLU A 261 3.67 13.53 -13.73
C GLU A 261 4.98 13.14 -14.44
N THR A 262 5.76 12.22 -13.85
CA THR A 262 6.97 11.71 -14.50
C THR A 262 6.63 10.99 -15.82
N LEU A 263 5.55 10.23 -15.87
CA LEU A 263 5.07 9.59 -17.11
C LEU A 263 4.64 10.63 -18.15
N GLU A 264 3.98 11.71 -17.76
CA GLU A 264 3.62 12.80 -18.66
C GLU A 264 4.86 13.54 -19.21
N LEU A 265 5.88 13.77 -18.38
CA LEU A 265 7.18 14.27 -18.82
C LEU A 265 7.84 13.31 -19.83
N VAL A 266 7.82 12.02 -19.54
CA VAL A 266 8.35 10.98 -20.44
C VAL A 266 7.59 10.93 -21.76
N LYS A 267 6.28 11.19 -21.80
CA LYS A 267 5.50 11.24 -23.05
C LYS A 267 5.73 12.51 -23.85
N HIS A 268 5.74 13.68 -23.19
CA HIS A 268 5.56 14.97 -23.86
C HIS A 268 6.73 15.94 -23.73
N ALA A 269 7.49 15.91 -22.64
CA ALA A 269 8.58 16.87 -22.42
C ALA A 269 9.86 16.50 -23.18
N ASP A 270 10.55 17.48 -23.75
CA ASP A 270 11.87 17.26 -24.36
C ASP A 270 12.95 17.07 -23.27
N VAL A 271 13.89 16.16 -23.50
CA VAL A 271 15.05 15.96 -22.61
C VAL A 271 16.04 17.10 -22.80
N LYS A 272 16.47 17.71 -21.70
CA LYS A 272 17.55 18.70 -21.70
C LYS A 272 18.89 18.00 -21.99
N PRO A 273 19.79 18.57 -22.81
CA PRO A 273 21.08 17.95 -23.07
C PRO A 273 21.90 17.75 -21.78
N PRO A 274 22.63 16.61 -21.61
CA PRO A 274 23.42 16.34 -20.40
C PRO A 274 24.41 17.45 -20.03
N ARG A 275 24.96 18.13 -21.06
CA ARG A 275 25.91 19.25 -20.89
C ARG A 275 25.33 20.48 -20.20
N VAL A 276 24.01 20.57 -20.03
CA VAL A 276 23.36 21.58 -19.19
C VAL A 276 23.67 21.32 -17.71
N TYR A 277 23.76 20.07 -17.30
CA TYR A 277 23.98 19.66 -15.90
C TYR A 277 25.44 19.28 -15.63
N ASN A 278 26.13 18.74 -16.64
CA ASN A 278 27.56 18.44 -16.59
C ASN A 278 28.28 19.11 -17.79
N PRO A 279 28.65 20.40 -17.69
CA PRO A 279 29.31 21.14 -18.77
C PRO A 279 30.63 20.52 -19.26
N ALA A 280 31.31 19.76 -18.39
CA ALA A 280 32.56 19.06 -18.67
C ALA A 280 32.38 17.79 -19.51
N LEU A 281 31.15 17.31 -19.70
CA LEU A 281 30.88 16.13 -20.50
C LEU A 281 31.23 16.35 -21.99
N HIS A 282 31.92 15.36 -22.58
CA HIS A 282 32.31 15.39 -23.99
C HIS A 282 31.08 15.50 -24.91
N ARG A 283 31.22 16.28 -25.99
CA ARG A 283 30.11 16.56 -26.93
C ARG A 283 29.58 15.30 -27.61
N ASP A 284 30.47 14.38 -27.96
CA ASP A 284 30.11 13.13 -28.64
C ASP A 284 29.29 12.23 -27.72
N LEU A 285 29.70 12.06 -26.46
CA LEU A 285 28.95 11.29 -25.48
C LEU A 285 27.57 11.91 -25.20
N SER A 286 27.51 13.25 -25.08
CA SER A 286 26.24 13.97 -25.03
C SER A 286 25.36 13.72 -26.27
N THR A 287 25.95 13.56 -27.45
CA THR A 287 25.22 13.30 -28.70
C THR A 287 24.68 11.87 -28.73
N ILE A 288 25.46 10.90 -28.26
CA ILE A 288 25.04 9.49 -28.12
C ILE A 288 23.85 9.39 -27.15
N VAL A 289 23.93 10.03 -25.97
CA VAL A 289 22.84 10.07 -24.99
C VAL A 289 21.56 10.64 -25.60
N MET A 290 21.66 11.78 -26.28
CA MET A 290 20.51 12.42 -26.90
C MET A 290 19.91 11.63 -28.07
N LYS A 291 20.70 10.78 -28.75
CA LYS A 291 20.18 9.86 -29.77
C LYS A 291 19.37 8.72 -29.13
N CYS A 292 19.81 8.19 -28.00
CA CYS A 292 19.05 7.16 -27.27
C CYS A 292 17.70 7.70 -26.77
N LEU A 293 17.67 8.95 -26.30
CA LEU A 293 16.50 9.56 -25.66
C LEU A 293 15.50 10.21 -26.65
N ARG A 294 15.57 9.86 -27.94
CA ARG A 294 14.59 10.33 -28.94
C ARG A 294 13.20 9.77 -28.64
N LYS A 295 12.16 10.60 -28.74
CA LYS A 295 10.79 10.14 -28.49
C LYS A 295 10.31 9.10 -29.51
N GLU A 296 10.68 9.26 -30.77
CA GLU A 296 10.32 8.30 -31.83
C GLU A 296 11.34 7.15 -31.89
N PRO A 297 10.93 5.88 -31.72
CA PRO A 297 11.85 4.72 -31.66
C PRO A 297 12.78 4.60 -32.87
N ARG A 298 12.24 4.81 -34.07
CA ARG A 298 12.98 4.78 -35.36
C ARG A 298 14.14 5.78 -35.47
N LEU A 299 14.22 6.77 -34.58
CA LEU A 299 15.30 7.76 -34.56
C LEU A 299 16.41 7.39 -33.55
N ARG A 300 16.25 6.30 -32.80
CA ARG A 300 17.26 5.75 -31.88
C ARG A 300 18.20 4.80 -32.63
N TYR A 301 19.11 4.16 -31.89
CA TYR A 301 19.79 2.98 -32.40
C TYR A 301 18.80 1.83 -32.55
N ARG A 302 19.02 0.98 -33.56
CA ARG A 302 18.11 -0.14 -33.85
C ARG A 302 18.13 -1.19 -32.76
N ASN A 303 19.26 -1.37 -32.07
CA ASN A 303 19.44 -2.34 -30.99
C ASN A 303 20.57 -1.91 -30.03
N ALA A 304 20.75 -2.64 -28.94
CA ALA A 304 21.77 -2.31 -27.94
C ALA A 304 23.22 -2.47 -28.45
N GLY A 305 23.45 -3.35 -29.43
CA GLY A 305 24.75 -3.58 -30.04
C GLY A 305 25.26 -2.38 -30.85
N GLU A 306 24.37 -1.69 -31.57
CA GLU A 306 24.72 -0.45 -32.26
C GLU A 306 25.09 0.67 -31.28
N LEU A 307 24.41 0.77 -30.14
CA LEU A 307 24.78 1.70 -29.06
C LEU A 307 26.16 1.35 -28.48
N ALA A 308 26.41 0.08 -28.17
CA ALA A 308 27.69 -0.39 -27.64
C ALA A 308 28.84 -0.06 -28.62
N ALA A 309 28.65 -0.31 -29.93
CA ALA A 309 29.64 0.02 -30.95
C ALA A 309 29.94 1.53 -31.02
N ASP A 310 28.94 2.39 -30.81
CA ASP A 310 29.16 3.84 -30.85
C ASP A 310 29.87 4.37 -29.57
N LEU A 311 29.56 3.78 -28.41
CA LEU A 311 30.28 4.05 -27.16
C LEU A 311 31.75 3.59 -27.24
N GLU A 312 32.02 2.45 -27.87
CA GLU A 312 33.38 1.96 -28.13
C GLU A 312 34.16 2.90 -29.05
N ARG A 313 33.54 3.42 -30.12
CA ARG A 313 34.14 4.44 -30.99
C ARG A 313 34.51 5.68 -30.19
N PHE A 314 33.58 6.18 -29.37
CA PHE A 314 33.82 7.32 -28.49
C PHE A 314 35.02 7.06 -27.56
N MET A 315 35.09 5.90 -26.91
CA MET A 315 36.20 5.55 -26.01
C MET A 315 37.56 5.43 -26.71
N ARG A 316 37.57 5.09 -28.00
CA ARG A 316 38.79 5.05 -28.86
C ARG A 316 39.12 6.38 -29.53
N GLY A 317 38.28 7.41 -29.38
CA GLY A 317 38.44 8.70 -30.07
C GLY A 317 38.14 8.64 -31.57
N GLU A 318 37.38 7.63 -32.01
CA GLU A 318 36.93 7.48 -33.39
C GLU A 318 35.66 8.30 -33.65
N VAL A 319 35.35 8.56 -34.92
CA VAL A 319 34.13 9.29 -35.31
C VAL A 319 32.89 8.47 -34.95
N ILE A 320 32.04 9.04 -34.09
CA ILE A 320 30.77 8.45 -33.68
C ILE A 320 29.75 8.38 -34.84
N ALA A 321 28.89 7.38 -34.83
CA ALA A 321 27.79 7.21 -35.77
C ALA A 321 26.61 8.16 -35.46
N ALA A 322 26.40 8.52 -34.20
CA ALA A 322 25.41 9.51 -33.82
C ALA A 322 25.72 10.88 -34.39
N ARG A 323 24.76 11.46 -35.12
CA ARG A 323 24.84 12.82 -35.63
C ARG A 323 23.94 13.75 -34.82
N PRO A 324 24.36 14.99 -34.53
CA PRO A 324 23.45 16.02 -34.03
C PRO A 324 22.29 16.22 -35.02
N MET A 325 21.08 16.46 -34.52
CA MET A 325 19.96 16.83 -35.39
C MET A 325 20.30 18.07 -36.20
N SER A 326 20.03 18.02 -37.51
CA SER A 326 20.22 19.16 -38.40
C SER A 326 19.23 20.28 -38.07
N LEU A 327 19.59 21.55 -38.39
CA LEU A 327 18.65 22.68 -38.27
C LEU A 327 17.38 22.44 -39.11
N GLY A 328 17.49 21.75 -40.26
CA GLY A 328 16.35 21.42 -41.12
C GLY A 328 15.33 20.49 -40.48
N GLU A 329 15.78 19.50 -39.69
CA GLU A 329 14.88 18.58 -38.96
C GLU A 329 14.19 19.26 -37.77
N LYS A 330 14.86 20.22 -37.12
CA LYS A 330 14.23 21.07 -36.08
C LYS A 330 13.16 21.99 -36.68
N VAL A 331 13.43 22.57 -37.84
CA VAL A 331 12.51 23.49 -38.56
C VAL A 331 11.32 22.72 -39.16
N GLY A 332 11.53 21.53 -39.73
CA GLY A 332 10.46 20.69 -40.28
C GLY A 332 9.42 20.21 -39.25
N ARG A 333 9.83 20.05 -37.98
CA ARG A 333 8.93 19.68 -36.87
C ARG A 333 8.06 20.85 -36.41
N THR A 334 8.57 22.08 -36.52
CA THR A 334 7.85 23.32 -36.19
C THR A 334 6.92 23.75 -37.34
N LEU A 335 7.29 23.49 -38.59
CA LEU A 335 6.49 23.83 -39.79
C LEU A 335 5.29 22.89 -40.02
N LYS A 336 5.32 21.63 -39.54
CA LYS A 336 4.15 20.73 -39.58
C LYS A 336 2.99 21.15 -38.65
N LYS A 337 3.22 22.11 -37.74
CA LYS A 337 2.20 22.63 -36.81
C LYS A 337 1.64 24.00 -37.18
N ARG A 338 2.24 24.71 -38.14
CA ARG A 338 1.83 26.07 -38.53
C ARG A 338 2.22 26.34 -39.98
N ALA A 339 1.27 26.17 -40.91
CA ALA A 339 1.45 26.64 -42.28
C ALA A 339 0.17 27.37 -42.71
N VAL A 340 0.26 28.69 -42.93
CA VAL A 340 -0.13 29.43 -44.15
C VAL A 340 0.53 30.83 -44.10
N PRO A 341 0.95 31.43 -45.24
CA PRO A 341 1.81 32.62 -45.30
C PRO A 341 1.10 33.96 -45.61
N LEU A 342 1.79 35.04 -45.20
CA LEU A 342 1.87 36.44 -45.70
C LEU A 342 1.41 36.70 -47.17
N SER A 343 0.95 37.86 -47.67
CA SER A 343 0.68 39.22 -47.14
C SER A 343 0.13 40.18 -48.24
N ILE A 344 -0.62 41.20 -47.79
CA ILE A 344 -0.63 42.63 -48.21
C ILE A 344 -1.40 43.12 -49.46
N ALA A 345 -1.82 42.31 -50.44
CA ALA A 345 -2.75 42.81 -51.47
C ALA A 345 -4.23 42.94 -51.00
N ALA A 346 -4.58 42.34 -49.85
CA ALA A 346 -5.96 42.17 -49.38
C ALA A 346 -6.52 43.34 -48.54
N VAL A 347 -5.67 44.28 -48.11
CA VAL A 347 -6.04 45.32 -47.12
C VAL A 347 -7.07 46.31 -47.67
N LEU A 348 -7.11 46.53 -48.99
CA LEU A 348 -8.02 47.49 -49.61
C LEU A 348 -9.37 46.87 -50.02
N PHE A 349 -9.44 45.56 -50.20
CA PHE A 349 -10.71 44.82 -50.41
C PHE A 349 -11.38 44.42 -49.09
N ALA A 350 -10.59 44.32 -48.01
CA ALA A 350 -11.03 43.98 -46.67
C ALA A 350 -11.95 45.03 -46.02
N ALA A 351 -11.87 46.31 -46.38
CA ALA A 351 -12.66 47.36 -45.70
C ALA A 351 -14.16 47.33 -46.05
N VAL A 352 -14.51 46.95 -47.29
CA VAL A 352 -15.91 46.88 -47.76
C VAL A 352 -16.53 45.51 -47.46
N THR A 353 -15.72 44.46 -47.41
CA THR A 353 -16.13 43.16 -46.91
C THR A 353 -16.18 43.10 -45.38
N ALA A 354 -15.42 43.93 -44.65
CA ALA A 354 -15.40 43.97 -43.18
C ALA A 354 -16.73 44.38 -42.54
N THR A 355 -17.56 45.20 -43.19
CA THR A 355 -18.88 45.59 -42.65
C THR A 355 -19.92 44.48 -42.86
N ALA A 356 -19.92 43.80 -44.00
CA ALA A 356 -20.77 42.62 -44.23
C ALA A 356 -20.29 41.40 -43.42
N ALA A 357 -18.97 41.24 -43.29
CA ALA A 357 -18.33 40.24 -42.46
C ALA A 357 -18.47 40.57 -40.97
N ALA A 358 -18.60 41.83 -40.53
CA ALA A 358 -18.83 42.14 -39.11
C ALA A 358 -20.19 41.64 -38.63
N VAL A 359 -21.23 41.68 -39.48
CA VAL A 359 -22.56 41.14 -39.18
C VAL A 359 -22.54 39.60 -39.19
N PHE A 360 -21.86 38.98 -40.15
CA PHE A 360 -21.70 37.52 -40.21
C PHE A 360 -20.76 36.98 -39.11
N ALA A 361 -19.71 37.73 -38.77
CA ALA A 361 -18.76 37.46 -37.70
C ALA A 361 -19.35 37.75 -36.33
N TRP A 362 -20.37 38.60 -36.17
CA TRP A 362 -21.14 38.67 -34.91
C TRP A 362 -21.99 37.40 -34.71
N GLY A 363 -22.53 36.83 -35.80
CA GLY A 363 -23.20 35.52 -35.79
C GLY A 363 -22.25 34.36 -35.50
N GLU A 364 -21.10 34.30 -36.19
CA GLU A 364 -20.06 33.29 -35.94
C GLU A 364 -19.34 33.49 -34.61
N ALA A 365 -19.12 34.73 -34.13
CA ALA A 365 -18.51 34.99 -32.83
C ALA A 365 -19.49 34.72 -31.69
N SER A 366 -20.80 34.85 -31.91
CA SER A 366 -21.81 34.37 -30.97
C SER A 366 -21.82 32.84 -30.89
N GLN A 367 -21.69 32.14 -32.03
CA GLN A 367 -21.53 30.68 -32.03
C GLN A 367 -20.18 30.24 -31.44
N LYS A 368 -19.06 30.88 -31.80
CA LYS A 368 -17.73 30.59 -31.26
C LYS A 368 -17.61 30.96 -29.79
N SER A 369 -18.27 32.04 -29.31
CA SER A 369 -18.35 32.31 -27.87
C SER A 369 -19.18 31.27 -27.16
N LYS A 370 -20.28 30.78 -27.74
CA LYS A 370 -21.04 29.66 -27.18
C LYS A 370 -20.23 28.37 -27.18
N GLU A 371 -19.46 28.08 -28.23
CA GLU A 371 -18.54 26.94 -28.27
C GLU A 371 -17.38 27.11 -27.30
N VAL A 372 -16.81 28.30 -27.14
CA VAL A 372 -15.73 28.58 -26.19
C VAL A 372 -16.23 28.50 -24.75
N VAL A 373 -17.44 29.00 -24.47
CA VAL A 373 -18.10 28.83 -23.17
C VAL A 373 -18.40 27.35 -22.94
N ALA A 374 -18.97 26.64 -23.90
CA ALA A 374 -19.24 25.20 -23.77
C ALA A 374 -17.96 24.35 -23.65
N LEU A 375 -16.88 24.72 -24.34
CA LEU A 375 -15.57 24.07 -24.22
C LEU A 375 -14.90 24.41 -22.89
N ARG A 376 -15.13 25.60 -22.35
CA ARG A 376 -14.62 26.02 -21.05
C ARG A 376 -15.40 25.38 -19.91
N GLU A 377 -16.72 25.32 -20.00
CA GLU A 377 -17.59 24.51 -19.13
C GLU A 377 -17.16 23.05 -19.21
N LYS A 378 -17.00 22.48 -20.40
CA LYS A 378 -16.52 21.10 -20.56
C LYS A 378 -15.11 20.89 -19.97
N ALA A 379 -14.18 21.82 -20.16
CA ALA A 379 -12.84 21.74 -19.58
C ALA A 379 -12.85 21.92 -18.06
N GLU A 380 -13.73 22.77 -17.52
CA GLU A 380 -13.96 22.92 -16.08
C GLU A 380 -14.58 21.65 -15.51
N THR A 381 -15.59 21.06 -16.16
CA THR A 381 -16.17 19.76 -15.81
C THR A 381 -15.14 18.64 -15.88
N GLU A 382 -14.32 18.56 -16.93
CA GLU A 382 -13.25 17.56 -17.06
C GLU A 382 -12.17 17.76 -15.98
N THR A 383 -11.81 19.00 -15.66
CA THR A 383 -10.86 19.31 -14.57
C THR A 383 -11.44 18.96 -13.21
N GLU A 384 -12.72 19.22 -13.00
CA GLU A 384 -13.43 18.88 -11.77
C GLU A 384 -13.64 17.39 -11.62
N GLN A 385 -13.91 16.66 -12.71
CA GLN A 385 -13.89 15.19 -12.75
C GLN A 385 -12.50 14.63 -12.48
N LEU A 386 -11.45 15.24 -13.01
CA LEU A 386 -10.06 14.85 -12.73
C LEU A 386 -9.68 15.08 -11.25
N ARG A 387 -10.12 16.20 -10.65
CA ARG A 387 -9.99 16.44 -9.20
C ARG A 387 -10.82 15.46 -8.38
N ALA A 388 -12.05 15.17 -8.81
CA ALA A 388 -12.93 14.20 -8.16
C ALA A 388 -12.35 12.79 -8.15
N LEU A 389 -11.54 12.44 -9.15
CA LEU A 389 -10.81 11.17 -9.27
C LEU A 389 -9.43 11.20 -8.61
N GLN A 390 -9.01 12.34 -8.04
CA GLN A 390 -7.75 12.45 -7.33
C GLN A 390 -7.79 11.59 -6.06
N ALA A 391 -6.77 10.75 -5.89
CA ALA A 391 -6.68 9.86 -4.75
C ALA A 391 -6.52 10.66 -3.45
N VAL A 392 -7.30 10.33 -2.44
CA VAL A 392 -7.15 10.90 -1.09
C VAL A 392 -5.99 10.19 -0.41
N ALA A 393 -4.94 10.93 -0.06
CA ALA A 393 -3.92 10.45 0.85
C ALA A 393 -4.43 10.58 2.28
N LEU A 394 -4.68 9.45 2.95
CA LEU A 394 -5.03 9.45 4.36
C LEU A 394 -3.77 9.76 5.18
N GLU A 395 -3.83 10.80 6.01
CA GLU A 395 -2.84 10.99 7.08
C GLU A 395 -3.08 9.92 8.14
N VAL A 396 -2.15 8.97 8.25
CA VAL A 396 -2.25 7.85 9.19
C VAL A 396 -1.70 8.30 10.54
N PRO A 397 -2.52 8.31 11.61
CA PRO A 397 -2.06 8.65 12.95
C PRO A 397 -0.98 7.71 13.48
N LEU A 398 -0.17 8.16 14.44
CA LEU A 398 0.79 7.34 15.14
C LEU A 398 0.10 6.14 15.80
N GLY A 399 0.79 5.01 15.78
CA GLY A 399 0.28 3.75 16.30
C GLY A 399 -0.69 3.06 15.36
N LEU A 400 -0.87 3.58 14.14
CA LEU A 400 -1.60 2.90 13.07
C LEU A 400 -0.74 2.69 11.80
N SER A 401 -1.00 1.61 11.07
CA SER A 401 -0.48 1.31 9.74
C SER A 401 -1.43 1.81 8.67
N SER A 402 -0.98 1.85 7.41
CA SER A 402 -1.84 2.34 6.32
C SER A 402 -3.10 1.48 6.16
N PRO A 403 -4.30 2.09 6.18
CA PRO A 403 -5.54 1.33 6.13
C PRO A 403 -5.71 0.64 4.76
N PRO A 404 -6.29 -0.57 4.72
CA PRO A 404 -6.54 -1.27 3.48
C PRO A 404 -7.58 -0.53 2.62
N VAL A 405 -7.20 -0.20 1.38
CA VAL A 405 -8.08 0.38 0.36
C VAL A 405 -8.29 -0.63 -0.77
N PRO A 406 -9.52 -1.14 -1.00
CA PRO A 406 -9.79 -2.07 -2.08
C PRO A 406 -9.54 -1.42 -3.45
N GLY A 407 -8.85 -2.13 -4.35
CA GLY A 407 -8.54 -1.61 -5.68
C GLY A 407 -9.77 -1.34 -6.55
N ASP A 408 -10.91 -1.99 -6.26
CA ASP A 408 -12.19 -1.74 -6.93
C ASP A 408 -13.01 -0.63 -6.26
N ASN A 409 -12.56 -0.10 -5.12
CA ASN A 409 -13.12 1.10 -4.49
C ASN A 409 -12.01 2.02 -3.95
N PRO A 410 -11.20 2.64 -4.84
CA PRO A 410 -10.17 3.58 -4.42
C PRO A 410 -10.79 4.79 -3.73
N LEU A 411 -10.08 5.33 -2.74
CA LEU A 411 -10.45 6.55 -2.04
C LEU A 411 -10.21 7.78 -2.92
N THR A 412 -11.28 8.53 -3.14
CA THR A 412 -11.27 9.79 -3.89
C THR A 412 -12.15 10.79 -3.16
N GLU A 413 -11.84 12.09 -3.25
CA GLU A 413 -12.58 13.13 -2.51
C GLU A 413 -14.09 13.07 -2.78
N ALA A 414 -14.48 12.87 -4.03
CA ALA A 414 -15.89 12.78 -4.43
C ALA A 414 -16.62 11.59 -3.79
N LYS A 415 -15.98 10.43 -3.65
CA LYS A 415 -16.58 9.25 -3.01
C LYS A 415 -16.68 9.42 -1.50
N VAL A 416 -15.67 10.02 -0.89
CA VAL A 416 -15.67 10.31 0.55
C VAL A 416 -16.77 11.30 0.89
N GLU A 417 -16.91 12.39 0.13
CA GLU A 417 -17.95 13.38 0.37
C GLU A 417 -19.37 12.81 0.10
N LEU A 418 -19.55 12.09 -1.00
CA LEU A 418 -20.81 11.40 -1.28
C LEU A 418 -21.14 10.38 -0.18
N GLY A 419 -20.15 9.60 0.25
CA GLY A 419 -20.29 8.65 1.36
C GLY A 419 -20.69 9.31 2.66
N LYS A 420 -20.08 10.46 2.96
CA LYS A 420 -20.41 11.30 4.11
C LYS A 420 -21.85 11.78 4.04
N GLN A 421 -22.31 12.30 2.90
CA GLN A 421 -23.71 12.71 2.72
C GLN A 421 -24.66 11.54 2.97
N LEU A 422 -24.42 10.39 2.35
CA LEU A 422 -25.24 9.19 2.50
C LEU A 422 -25.27 8.68 3.96
N PHE A 423 -24.14 8.70 4.67
CA PHE A 423 -24.04 8.24 6.05
C PHE A 423 -24.97 9.02 7.01
N PHE A 424 -25.20 10.30 6.72
CA PHE A 424 -26.05 11.19 7.53
C PHE A 424 -27.47 11.38 6.96
N ASP A 425 -27.77 10.82 5.80
CA ASP A 425 -29.05 11.02 5.14
C ASP A 425 -30.09 9.99 5.59
N LYS A 426 -31.14 10.48 6.26
CA LYS A 426 -32.23 9.63 6.76
C LYS A 426 -33.06 9.01 5.64
N ARG A 427 -33.02 9.57 4.42
CA ARG A 427 -33.74 9.04 3.25
C ARG A 427 -33.28 7.65 2.81
N LEU A 428 -32.16 7.15 3.33
CA LEU A 428 -31.75 5.76 3.12
C LEU A 428 -32.63 4.75 3.87
N SER A 429 -33.37 5.18 4.90
CA SER A 429 -34.35 4.32 5.58
C SER A 429 -35.72 4.37 4.90
N ARG A 430 -36.52 3.33 5.13
CA ARG A 430 -37.84 3.18 4.51
C ARG A 430 -38.78 4.34 4.81
N ASP A 431 -38.81 4.79 6.06
CA ASP A 431 -39.70 5.86 6.54
C ASP A 431 -39.00 7.24 6.61
N ASN A 432 -37.80 7.35 6.04
CA ASN A 432 -36.96 8.55 6.05
C ASN A 432 -36.61 9.07 7.46
N SER A 433 -36.61 8.22 8.49
CA SER A 433 -36.37 8.62 9.88
C SER A 433 -34.97 8.27 10.44
N ILE A 434 -34.31 7.25 9.88
CA ILE A 434 -33.03 6.71 10.37
C ILE A 434 -31.93 6.83 9.31
N SER A 435 -30.75 7.25 9.75
CA SER A 435 -29.48 7.25 9.02
C SER A 435 -28.44 6.38 9.74
N CYS A 436 -27.29 6.12 9.12
CA CYS A 436 -26.18 5.44 9.80
C CYS A 436 -25.73 6.22 11.05
N ALA A 437 -25.69 7.54 10.95
CA ALA A 437 -25.28 8.44 12.04
C ALA A 437 -26.22 8.44 13.26
N ASP A 438 -27.48 8.02 13.12
CA ASP A 438 -28.39 7.90 14.27
C ASP A 438 -27.93 6.77 15.23
N CYS A 439 -27.30 5.71 14.70
CA CYS A 439 -26.75 4.60 15.49
C CYS A 439 -25.23 4.66 15.70
N HIS A 440 -24.54 5.47 14.90
CA HIS A 440 -23.08 5.67 14.90
C HIS A 440 -22.76 7.17 15.03
N ASN A 441 -23.17 7.76 16.16
CA ASN A 441 -23.15 9.20 16.35
C ASN A 441 -21.72 9.70 16.68
N PRO A 442 -21.17 10.68 15.93
CA PRO A 442 -19.82 11.19 16.16
C PRO A 442 -19.56 11.66 17.61
N THR A 443 -20.56 12.29 18.23
CA THR A 443 -20.47 12.79 19.61
C THR A 443 -20.60 11.70 20.67
N ALA A 444 -21.06 10.51 20.29
CA ALA A 444 -21.18 9.33 21.13
C ALA A 444 -20.15 8.24 20.77
N GLY A 445 -18.95 8.65 20.34
CA GLY A 445 -17.88 7.71 20.02
C GLY A 445 -18.12 6.92 18.73
N TRP A 446 -18.88 7.49 17.78
CA TRP A 446 -19.30 6.81 16.54
C TRP A 446 -20.05 5.49 16.78
N SER A 447 -20.71 5.44 17.93
CA SER A 447 -21.56 4.36 18.44
C SER A 447 -22.83 5.04 18.97
N GLU A 448 -23.49 4.47 19.98
CA GLU A 448 -24.60 5.09 20.66
C GLU A 448 -24.61 4.76 22.16
N ARG A 449 -25.12 5.68 22.99
CA ARG A 449 -25.22 5.56 24.45
C ARG A 449 -26.35 4.63 24.93
N ARG A 450 -27.14 4.07 24.00
CA ARG A 450 -28.22 3.14 24.32
C ARG A 450 -27.67 1.71 24.35
N MET A 451 -28.29 0.87 25.17
CA MET A 451 -27.99 -0.57 25.21
C MET A 451 -28.16 -1.22 23.83
N LYS A 452 -29.26 -0.88 23.14
CA LYS A 452 -29.56 -1.31 21.77
C LYS A 452 -30.10 -0.12 20.99
N SER A 453 -29.74 -0.04 19.71
CA SER A 453 -30.20 1.02 18.83
C SER A 453 -31.71 0.94 18.58
N VAL A 454 -32.31 2.10 18.29
CA VAL A 454 -33.72 2.23 17.91
C VAL A 454 -33.77 2.50 16.41
N GLY A 455 -34.34 1.57 15.65
CA GLY A 455 -34.58 1.72 14.21
C GLY A 455 -35.94 2.33 13.89
N ILE A 456 -36.36 2.14 12.65
CA ILE A 456 -37.65 2.62 12.13
C ILE A 456 -38.82 2.15 12.99
N GLU A 457 -39.87 2.97 13.06
CA GLU A 457 -41.09 2.68 13.84
C GLU A 457 -40.83 2.34 15.33
N GLY A 458 -39.68 2.74 15.89
CA GLY A 458 -39.31 2.46 17.27
C GLY A 458 -38.87 1.02 17.53
N ARG A 459 -38.56 0.24 16.50
CA ARG A 459 -38.11 -1.15 16.64
C ARG A 459 -36.71 -1.19 17.24
N MET A 460 -36.48 -2.13 18.15
CA MET A 460 -35.17 -2.27 18.79
C MET A 460 -34.26 -3.19 17.98
N ALA A 461 -33.03 -2.74 17.74
CA ALA A 461 -31.97 -3.61 17.22
C ALA A 461 -31.69 -4.75 18.21
N THR A 462 -31.07 -5.83 17.73
CA THR A 462 -30.81 -7.02 18.57
C THR A 462 -29.56 -6.89 19.43
N ARG A 463 -28.62 -6.05 19.01
CA ARG A 463 -27.29 -5.85 19.61
C ARG A 463 -26.97 -4.37 19.82
N ASN A 464 -25.97 -4.10 20.65
CA ASN A 464 -25.34 -2.79 20.79
C ASN A 464 -24.58 -2.42 19.50
N SER A 465 -24.60 -1.14 19.14
CA SER A 465 -23.94 -0.61 17.96
C SER A 465 -22.44 -0.42 18.21
N PRO A 466 -21.54 -1.17 17.56
CA PRO A 466 -20.10 -0.94 17.73
C PRO A 466 -19.68 0.39 17.09
N THR A 467 -18.52 0.93 17.49
CA THR A 467 -17.97 2.10 16.81
C THR A 467 -17.58 1.80 15.36
N VAL A 468 -17.75 2.77 14.46
CA VAL A 468 -17.21 2.72 13.08
C VAL A 468 -15.78 3.26 12.99
N VAL A 469 -15.25 3.91 14.04
CA VAL A 469 -13.86 4.37 14.06
C VAL A 469 -12.92 3.18 14.00
N ASN A 470 -11.89 3.28 13.15
CA ASN A 470 -10.92 2.22 12.86
C ASN A 470 -11.53 0.92 12.30
N ALA A 471 -12.81 0.90 11.92
CA ALA A 471 -13.46 -0.30 11.36
C ALA A 471 -12.82 -0.77 10.05
N VAL A 472 -12.13 0.11 9.33
CA VAL A 472 -11.35 -0.21 8.12
C VAL A 472 -10.30 -1.31 8.33
N TYR A 473 -9.74 -1.43 9.53
CA TYR A 473 -8.72 -2.44 9.84
C TYR A 473 -9.30 -3.81 10.16
N HIS A 474 -10.61 -3.91 10.35
CA HIS A 474 -11.24 -5.16 10.75
C HIS A 474 -11.32 -6.13 9.57
N ARG A 475 -10.84 -7.37 9.78
CA ARG A 475 -10.98 -8.45 8.78
C ARG A 475 -12.43 -8.87 8.56
N PHE A 476 -13.22 -8.85 9.63
CA PHE A 476 -14.66 -9.15 9.61
C PHE A 476 -15.41 -8.09 10.41
N LEU A 477 -16.57 -7.66 9.90
CA LEU A 477 -17.44 -6.67 10.52
C LEU A 477 -18.69 -7.29 11.14
N PHE A 478 -19.35 -6.50 12.00
CA PHE A 478 -20.33 -6.92 13.00
C PHE A 478 -19.73 -7.76 14.14
N TRP A 479 -20.48 -7.88 15.23
CA TRP A 479 -20.12 -8.67 16.42
C TRP A 479 -19.93 -10.16 16.14
N ASP A 480 -20.60 -10.72 15.13
CA ASP A 480 -20.48 -12.13 14.71
C ASP A 480 -19.57 -12.31 13.48
N GLY A 481 -19.01 -11.22 12.95
CA GLY A 481 -18.11 -11.26 11.81
C GLY A 481 -18.75 -11.75 10.51
N ARG A 482 -20.06 -11.58 10.34
CA ARG A 482 -20.79 -12.03 9.14
C ARG A 482 -20.48 -11.24 7.86
N SER A 483 -19.83 -10.07 7.98
CA SER A 483 -19.50 -9.24 6.82
C SER A 483 -17.99 -9.20 6.56
N PRO A 484 -17.54 -9.44 5.31
CA PRO A 484 -16.12 -9.46 4.96
C PRO A 484 -15.55 -8.09 4.55
N SER A 485 -16.38 -7.04 4.44
CA SER A 485 -15.95 -5.70 4.01
C SER A 485 -16.91 -4.60 4.50
N LEU A 486 -16.45 -3.35 4.48
CA LEU A 486 -17.28 -2.16 4.76
C LEU A 486 -18.44 -2.05 3.75
N GLU A 487 -18.18 -2.26 2.45
CA GLU A 487 -19.21 -2.23 1.41
C GLU A 487 -20.34 -3.24 1.69
N HIS A 488 -19.98 -4.48 1.99
CA HIS A 488 -20.97 -5.50 2.31
C HIS A 488 -21.67 -5.21 3.64
N GLN A 489 -20.97 -4.60 4.61
CA GLN A 489 -21.54 -4.24 5.91
C GLN A 489 -22.59 -3.14 5.76
N ALA A 490 -22.32 -2.10 4.98
CA ALA A 490 -23.20 -0.94 4.79
C ALA A 490 -24.59 -1.32 4.26
N GLY A 491 -24.68 -2.38 3.44
CA GLY A 491 -25.96 -2.89 2.93
C GLY A 491 -26.81 -3.63 3.98
N GLY A 492 -26.19 -4.09 5.09
CA GLY A 492 -26.88 -4.83 6.15
C GLY A 492 -27.91 -4.01 6.92
N PRO A 493 -27.51 -2.87 7.55
CA PRO A 493 -28.42 -1.98 8.28
C PRO A 493 -29.56 -1.45 7.42
N ILE A 494 -29.27 -1.09 6.16
CA ILE A 494 -30.25 -0.61 5.18
C ILE A 494 -31.43 -1.58 5.06
N GLN A 495 -31.15 -2.88 4.98
CA GLN A 495 -32.15 -3.92 4.76
C GLN A 495 -32.74 -4.50 6.05
N ASN A 496 -32.11 -4.26 7.21
CA ASN A 496 -32.56 -4.88 8.45
C ASN A 496 -33.90 -4.25 8.90
N PRO A 497 -34.97 -5.06 9.09
CA PRO A 497 -36.30 -4.56 9.47
C PRO A 497 -36.39 -3.92 10.86
N ASN A 498 -35.38 -4.12 11.71
CA ASN A 498 -35.27 -3.48 13.02
C ASN A 498 -34.32 -2.26 13.02
N GLU A 499 -33.73 -1.92 11.87
CA GLU A 499 -32.83 -0.79 11.71
C GLU A 499 -33.42 0.19 10.68
N MET A 500 -33.06 0.10 9.39
CA MET A 500 -33.53 1.04 8.35
C MET A 500 -34.67 0.47 7.48
N GLY A 501 -34.83 -0.85 7.44
CA GLY A 501 -36.00 -1.57 6.95
C GLY A 501 -36.37 -1.43 5.48
N MET A 502 -35.43 -1.08 4.60
CA MET A 502 -35.59 -1.16 3.15
C MET A 502 -35.68 -2.62 2.69
N SER A 503 -36.34 -2.90 1.57
CA SER A 503 -36.44 -4.27 1.05
C SER A 503 -35.14 -4.73 0.41
N SER A 504 -34.40 -3.78 -0.18
CA SER A 504 -33.09 -3.98 -0.80
C SER A 504 -32.31 -2.66 -0.82
N VAL A 505 -31.01 -2.72 -1.11
CA VAL A 505 -30.21 -1.51 -1.36
C VAL A 505 -30.56 -0.91 -2.73
N ASP A 506 -31.07 -1.69 -3.68
CA ASP A 506 -31.52 -1.17 -4.98
C ASP A 506 -32.71 -0.21 -4.83
N GLU A 507 -33.62 -0.49 -3.89
CA GLU A 507 -34.73 0.43 -3.55
C GLU A 507 -34.20 1.78 -3.03
N VAL A 508 -33.08 1.79 -2.30
CA VAL A 508 -32.40 3.04 -1.92
C VAL A 508 -31.84 3.75 -3.15
N ALA A 509 -31.18 3.01 -4.04
CA ALA A 509 -30.63 3.58 -5.26
C ALA A 509 -31.72 4.21 -6.17
N GLU A 510 -32.89 3.58 -6.25
CA GLU A 510 -34.07 4.14 -6.93
C GLU A 510 -34.49 5.48 -6.31
N LYS A 511 -34.63 5.54 -4.98
CA LYS A 511 -34.94 6.80 -4.26
C LYS A 511 -33.90 7.89 -4.51
N LEU A 512 -32.61 7.53 -4.51
CA LEU A 512 -31.51 8.48 -4.75
C LEU A 512 -31.48 8.95 -6.22
N SER A 513 -31.97 8.13 -7.16
CA SER A 513 -32.05 8.49 -8.58
C SER A 513 -33.11 9.55 -8.88
N GLU A 514 -34.08 9.74 -7.97
CA GLU A 514 -35.08 10.81 -8.05
C GLU A 514 -34.55 12.17 -7.55
N ILE A 515 -33.35 12.21 -6.96
CA ILE A 515 -32.75 13.41 -6.36
C ILE A 515 -31.62 13.90 -7.27
N PRO A 516 -31.80 15.02 -8.01
CA PRO A 516 -30.81 15.48 -9.00
C PRO A 516 -29.40 15.65 -8.44
N GLY A 517 -29.27 16.22 -7.23
CA GLY A 517 -27.96 16.39 -6.61
C GLY A 517 -27.25 15.08 -6.28
N TYR A 518 -27.98 13.99 -5.99
CA TYR A 518 -27.36 12.67 -5.82
C TYR A 518 -26.93 12.08 -7.16
N VAL A 519 -27.76 12.17 -8.20
CA VAL A 519 -27.38 11.69 -9.54
C VAL A 519 -26.06 12.33 -9.99
N GLU A 520 -25.91 13.65 -9.83
CA GLU A 520 -24.67 14.35 -10.11
C GLU A 520 -23.51 13.87 -9.22
N GLY A 521 -23.75 13.71 -7.91
CA GLY A 521 -22.74 13.21 -6.97
C GLY A 521 -22.24 11.80 -7.31
N PHE A 522 -23.12 10.89 -7.70
CA PHE A 522 -22.79 9.53 -8.12
C PHE A 522 -22.01 9.52 -9.44
N GLU A 523 -22.44 10.30 -10.43
CA GLU A 523 -21.71 10.43 -11.70
C GLU A 523 -20.31 11.02 -11.48
N LYS A 524 -20.17 12.01 -10.59
CA LYS A 524 -18.87 12.58 -10.22
C LYS A 524 -17.97 11.57 -9.50
N ALA A 525 -18.54 10.71 -8.65
CA ALA A 525 -17.78 9.76 -7.82
C ALA A 525 -17.46 8.44 -8.52
N PHE A 526 -18.30 7.98 -9.44
CA PHE A 526 -18.21 6.65 -10.05
C PHE A 526 -18.30 6.63 -11.58
N GLY A 527 -18.72 7.73 -12.22
CA GLY A 527 -19.03 7.76 -13.66
C GLY A 527 -20.26 6.93 -14.02
N GLU A 528 -21.09 6.63 -13.04
CA GLU A 528 -22.41 6.01 -13.19
C GLU A 528 -23.32 6.49 -12.05
N GLY A 529 -24.63 6.46 -12.28
CA GLY A 529 -25.64 6.86 -11.29
C GLY A 529 -25.74 5.96 -10.05
N PRO A 530 -26.74 6.22 -9.18
CA PRO A 530 -26.96 5.43 -7.98
C PRO A 530 -27.28 3.96 -8.32
N THR A 531 -26.56 3.03 -7.70
CA THR A 531 -26.82 1.58 -7.70
C THR A 531 -26.53 1.03 -6.31
N ALA A 532 -27.01 -0.17 -5.97
CA ALA A 532 -26.66 -0.79 -4.70
C ALA A 532 -25.14 -0.85 -4.45
N LYS A 533 -24.37 -1.09 -5.51
CA LYS A 533 -22.91 -1.15 -5.47
C LYS A 533 -22.28 0.23 -5.24
N THR A 534 -22.71 1.27 -5.94
CA THR A 534 -22.12 2.61 -5.77
C THR A 534 -22.50 3.21 -4.43
N VAL A 535 -23.73 2.99 -3.95
CA VAL A 535 -24.19 3.43 -2.62
C VAL A 535 -23.31 2.86 -1.51
N THR A 536 -23.16 1.54 -1.49
CA THR A 536 -22.34 0.85 -0.46
C THR A 536 -20.86 1.20 -0.56
N LYS A 537 -20.34 1.41 -1.78
CA LYS A 537 -18.96 1.88 -2.01
C LYS A 537 -18.72 3.30 -1.54
N ALA A 538 -19.67 4.21 -1.73
CA ALA A 538 -19.56 5.58 -1.24
C ALA A 538 -19.49 5.58 0.29
N ILE A 539 -20.45 4.92 0.96
CA ILE A 539 -20.47 4.79 2.42
C ILE A 539 -19.16 4.19 2.94
N GLY A 540 -18.72 3.07 2.36
CA GLY A 540 -17.45 2.45 2.76
C GLY A 540 -16.25 3.36 2.51
N ALA A 541 -16.24 4.19 1.46
CA ALA A 541 -15.15 5.14 1.21
C ALA A 541 -15.07 6.20 2.32
N PHE A 542 -16.21 6.68 2.79
CA PHE A 542 -16.27 7.58 3.94
C PHE A 542 -15.85 6.92 5.25
N GLU A 543 -16.33 5.71 5.55
CA GLU A 543 -15.96 5.00 6.79
C GLU A 543 -14.44 4.75 6.90
N ARG A 544 -13.76 4.56 5.77
CA ARG A 544 -12.29 4.42 5.73
C ARG A 544 -11.53 5.65 6.19
N THR A 545 -12.15 6.83 6.15
CA THR A 545 -11.52 8.06 6.63
C THR A 545 -11.70 8.24 8.14
N LEU A 546 -12.52 7.41 8.79
CA LEU A 546 -12.77 7.46 10.23
C LEU A 546 -11.71 6.66 10.98
N ILE A 547 -10.48 7.17 11.01
CA ILE A 547 -9.36 6.58 11.73
C ILE A 547 -8.95 7.45 12.92
N ALA A 548 -8.55 6.83 14.02
CA ALA A 548 -8.11 7.50 15.24
C ALA A 548 -6.91 6.79 15.86
N GLY A 549 -5.85 7.54 16.14
CA GLY A 549 -4.65 7.09 16.83
C GLY A 549 -3.98 8.26 17.53
N ASN A 550 -2.65 8.30 17.57
CA ASN A 550 -1.92 9.31 18.36
C ASN A 550 -2.30 9.27 19.85
N SER A 551 -2.77 8.15 20.38
CA SER A 551 -3.10 8.05 21.81
C SER A 551 -1.85 8.21 22.68
N PRO A 552 -1.99 8.56 23.96
CA PRO A 552 -0.88 8.54 24.91
C PRO A 552 -0.09 7.22 24.91
N TYR A 553 -0.77 6.08 24.73
CA TYR A 553 -0.13 4.79 24.56
C TYR A 553 0.71 4.72 23.28
N ASP A 554 0.19 5.19 22.14
CA ASP A 554 0.93 5.18 20.87
C ASP A 554 2.23 6.00 20.96
N ARG A 555 2.18 7.18 21.61
CA ARG A 555 3.37 8.01 21.84
C ARG A 555 4.36 7.34 22.80
N TYR A 556 3.86 6.73 23.86
CA TYR A 556 4.68 6.00 24.82
C TYR A 556 5.47 4.87 24.16
N GLU A 557 4.84 4.10 23.28
CA GLU A 557 5.52 3.01 22.54
C GLU A 557 6.61 3.52 21.58
N THR A 558 6.56 4.79 21.17
CA THR A 558 7.61 5.43 20.36
C THR A 558 8.70 6.13 21.16
N GLY A 559 8.64 6.08 22.49
CA GLY A 559 9.69 6.57 23.40
C GLY A 559 9.34 7.81 24.22
N ASP A 560 8.11 8.36 24.10
CA ASP A 560 7.65 9.44 24.99
C ASP A 560 7.14 8.86 26.32
N GLU A 561 8.06 8.60 27.25
CA GLU A 561 7.72 8.06 28.57
C GLU A 561 6.78 8.97 29.39
N SER A 562 6.69 10.26 29.04
CA SER A 562 5.82 11.23 29.72
C SER A 562 4.37 11.20 29.24
N ALA A 563 4.09 10.51 28.13
CA ALA A 563 2.76 10.45 27.55
C ALA A 563 1.75 9.74 28.47
N LEU A 564 2.18 8.71 29.22
CA LEU A 564 1.31 7.96 30.14
C LEU A 564 1.47 8.44 31.58
N SER A 565 0.33 8.53 32.30
CA SER A 565 0.33 8.74 33.75
C SER A 565 0.96 7.54 34.47
N ALA A 566 1.47 7.77 35.69
CA ALA A 566 2.06 6.68 36.47
C ALA A 566 1.06 5.54 36.75
N ALA A 567 -0.23 5.86 36.87
CA ALA A 567 -1.30 4.87 36.99
C ALA A 567 -1.48 4.09 35.68
N ALA A 568 -1.56 4.77 34.53
CA ALA A 568 -1.67 4.13 33.23
C ALA A 568 -0.46 3.25 32.89
N VAL A 569 0.76 3.60 33.31
CA VAL A 569 1.95 2.73 33.16
C VAL A 569 1.81 1.43 33.97
N ARG A 570 1.32 1.50 35.22
CA ARG A 570 1.02 0.30 36.02
C ARG A 570 -0.12 -0.51 35.41
N GLY A 571 -1.16 0.16 34.92
CA GLY A 571 -2.29 -0.44 34.21
C GLY A 571 -1.87 -1.20 32.95
N LYS A 572 -1.01 -0.60 32.13
CA LYS A 572 -0.39 -1.25 30.97
C LYS A 572 0.36 -2.51 31.38
N LYS A 573 1.17 -2.47 32.45
CA LYS A 573 1.91 -3.64 32.95
C LYS A 573 0.96 -4.76 33.41
N LEU A 574 -0.18 -4.42 34.00
CA LEU A 574 -1.22 -5.39 34.34
C LEU A 574 -1.85 -5.97 33.07
N PHE A 575 -2.22 -5.13 32.12
CA PHE A 575 -2.87 -5.49 30.86
C PHE A 575 -2.07 -6.53 30.05
N PHE A 576 -0.76 -6.28 29.86
CA PHE A 576 0.17 -7.16 29.13
C PHE A 576 0.83 -8.24 30.02
N GLY A 577 0.35 -8.39 31.26
CA GLY A 577 0.93 -9.29 32.25
C GLY A 577 -0.16 -10.00 33.04
N LYS A 578 -0.29 -9.65 34.33
CA LYS A 578 -1.18 -10.34 35.29
C LYS A 578 -2.63 -10.46 34.82
N ALA A 579 -3.18 -9.42 34.20
CA ALA A 579 -4.58 -9.39 33.77
C ALA A 579 -4.82 -10.15 32.45
N HIS A 580 -3.75 -10.59 31.76
CA HIS A 580 -3.80 -11.43 30.56
C HIS A 580 -4.67 -10.89 29.40
N CYS A 581 -5.00 -9.59 29.40
CA CYS A 581 -5.89 -8.99 28.41
C CYS A 581 -5.31 -9.06 26.99
N SER A 582 -3.98 -9.08 26.87
CA SER A 582 -3.25 -9.17 25.61
C SER A 582 -3.33 -10.53 24.92
N ALA A 583 -3.99 -11.55 25.51
CA ALA A 583 -4.31 -12.79 24.79
C ALA A 583 -5.16 -12.53 23.55
N CYS A 584 -6.18 -11.68 23.69
CA CYS A 584 -7.11 -11.32 22.61
C CYS A 584 -6.92 -9.87 22.16
N HIS A 585 -6.51 -8.97 23.05
CA HIS A 585 -6.33 -7.55 22.74
C HIS A 585 -4.86 -7.21 22.44
N VAL A 586 -4.41 -7.60 21.26
CA VAL A 586 -3.00 -7.54 20.85
C VAL A 586 -2.76 -6.63 19.66
N GLY A 587 -1.50 -6.25 19.49
CA GLY A 587 -0.99 -5.55 18.32
C GLY A 587 -1.51 -4.12 18.20
N GLU A 588 -1.37 -3.59 17.00
CA GLU A 588 -1.67 -2.21 16.65
C GLU A 588 -3.10 -1.80 16.99
N HIS A 589 -4.09 -2.68 16.76
CA HIS A 589 -5.51 -2.33 16.97
C HIS A 589 -6.04 -2.76 18.33
N LEU A 590 -5.22 -3.36 19.19
CA LEU A 590 -5.63 -3.94 20.49
C LEU A 590 -6.81 -4.92 20.33
N THR A 591 -6.69 -5.79 19.32
CA THR A 591 -7.64 -6.85 19.01
C THR A 591 -6.98 -7.82 18.02
N ASP A 592 -7.23 -9.10 18.22
CA ASP A 592 -6.86 -10.20 17.32
C ASP A 592 -7.88 -10.41 16.19
N PHE A 593 -9.01 -9.72 16.24
CA PHE A 593 -10.18 -9.90 15.37
C PHE A 593 -10.74 -11.34 15.34
N ALA A 594 -10.40 -12.18 16.32
CA ALA A 594 -10.91 -13.53 16.47
C ALA A 594 -12.22 -13.52 17.28
N PHE A 595 -12.78 -14.70 17.52
CA PHE A 595 -14.10 -14.86 18.14
C PHE A 595 -13.97 -15.65 19.43
N HIS A 596 -14.38 -15.04 20.54
CA HIS A 596 -14.24 -15.63 21.86
C HIS A 596 -15.57 -15.59 22.61
N ASN A 597 -15.86 -16.66 23.33
CA ASN A 597 -17.00 -16.69 24.25
C ASN A 597 -16.51 -16.24 25.63
N ILE A 598 -16.78 -14.98 25.95
CA ILE A 598 -16.38 -14.35 27.22
C ILE A 598 -17.40 -14.57 28.36
N GLY A 599 -18.34 -15.49 28.17
CA GLY A 599 -19.38 -15.80 29.16
C GLY A 599 -20.38 -14.66 29.39
N THR A 600 -20.90 -14.01 28.33
CA THR A 600 -22.03 -13.08 28.47
C THR A 600 -23.37 -13.83 28.59
N SER A 601 -24.34 -13.28 29.33
CA SER A 601 -25.61 -13.98 29.66
C SER A 601 -26.78 -13.69 28.69
N SER A 602 -26.48 -13.30 27.45
CA SER A 602 -27.48 -12.71 26.53
C SER A 602 -28.42 -13.71 25.83
N GLY A 603 -28.10 -15.01 25.84
CA GLY A 603 -28.81 -16.02 25.03
C GLY A 603 -28.57 -15.92 23.52
N ASP A 604 -27.85 -14.89 23.05
CA ASP A 604 -27.45 -14.72 21.66
C ASP A 604 -26.39 -15.77 21.29
N VAL A 605 -26.59 -16.45 20.17
CA VAL A 605 -25.71 -17.55 19.71
C VAL A 605 -24.42 -17.04 19.06
N GLY A 606 -24.33 -15.74 18.75
CA GLY A 606 -23.12 -15.11 18.23
C GLY A 606 -22.64 -15.70 16.91
N ARG A 607 -21.34 -15.94 16.80
CA ARG A 607 -20.65 -16.46 15.62
C ARG A 607 -21.24 -17.78 15.09
N PHE A 608 -21.83 -18.60 15.94
CA PHE A 608 -22.53 -19.83 15.52
C PHE A 608 -23.60 -19.59 14.44
N ALA A 609 -24.31 -18.45 14.48
CA ALA A 609 -25.29 -18.11 13.45
C ALA A 609 -24.68 -17.97 12.04
N VAL A 610 -23.36 -17.75 11.96
CA VAL A 610 -22.61 -17.58 10.72
C VAL A 610 -21.85 -18.87 10.35
N SER A 611 -21.19 -19.51 11.32
CA SER A 611 -20.31 -20.65 11.05
C SER A 611 -20.99 -22.01 11.13
N GLY A 612 -22.08 -22.14 11.90
CA GLY A 612 -22.70 -23.43 12.23
C GLY A 612 -21.85 -24.35 13.13
N LEU A 613 -20.68 -23.90 13.59
CA LEU A 613 -19.77 -24.70 14.41
C LEU A 613 -20.13 -24.59 15.89
N LEU A 614 -20.45 -25.71 16.54
CA LEU A 614 -20.92 -25.70 17.93
C LEU A 614 -19.98 -25.00 18.92
N GLY A 615 -18.66 -25.00 18.67
CA GLY A 615 -17.65 -24.29 19.46
C GLY A 615 -17.82 -22.77 19.44
N ASP A 616 -18.35 -22.21 18.35
CA ASP A 616 -18.54 -20.76 18.16
C ASP A 616 -19.81 -20.23 18.86
N LYS A 617 -20.58 -21.10 19.53
CA LYS A 617 -21.84 -20.68 20.15
C LYS A 617 -21.58 -19.78 21.35
N GLY A 618 -22.09 -18.56 21.27
CA GLY A 618 -21.86 -17.50 22.26
C GLY A 618 -20.54 -16.77 22.06
N ALA A 619 -19.78 -17.09 21.01
CA ALA A 619 -18.54 -16.39 20.68
C ALA A 619 -18.83 -15.12 19.87
N PHE A 620 -18.13 -14.04 20.20
CA PHE A 620 -18.22 -12.75 19.53
C PHE A 620 -16.84 -12.23 19.19
N LYS A 621 -16.77 -11.40 18.16
CA LYS A 621 -15.54 -10.79 17.70
C LYS A 621 -14.94 -9.94 18.81
N THR A 622 -13.65 -10.11 19.07
CA THR A 622 -12.89 -9.22 19.97
C THR A 622 -13.00 -7.77 19.48
N PRO A 623 -13.60 -6.84 20.23
CA PRO A 623 -13.63 -5.44 19.83
C PRO A 623 -12.24 -4.81 19.96
N THR A 624 -11.96 -3.76 19.19
CA THR A 624 -10.80 -2.91 19.47
C THR A 624 -10.99 -2.21 20.81
N LEU A 625 -9.90 -2.00 21.55
CA LEU A 625 -9.91 -1.19 22.77
C LEU A 625 -9.44 0.25 22.54
N ARG A 626 -9.07 0.62 21.31
CA ARG A 626 -8.79 2.02 20.98
C ARG A 626 -10.03 2.87 21.22
N ASP A 627 -9.88 3.96 21.96
CA ASP A 627 -10.96 4.88 22.33
C ASP A 627 -12.17 4.23 23.03
N VAL A 628 -11.95 3.10 23.72
CA VAL A 628 -13.04 2.31 24.32
C VAL A 628 -13.85 3.10 25.35
N ASP A 629 -13.24 4.08 26.04
CA ASP A 629 -13.95 4.93 27.00
C ASP A 629 -15.09 5.76 26.37
N ARG A 630 -15.03 5.97 25.05
CA ARG A 630 -16.01 6.79 24.31
C ARG A 630 -17.28 6.02 23.95
N THR A 631 -17.26 4.68 23.99
CA THR A 631 -18.27 3.83 23.34
C THR A 631 -19.16 3.07 24.33
N SER A 632 -19.37 3.60 25.53
CA SER A 632 -20.32 3.00 26.48
C SER A 632 -21.77 3.04 25.94
N PRO A 633 -22.61 2.03 26.24
CA PRO A 633 -22.34 0.83 27.04
C PRO A 633 -21.60 -0.27 26.26
N TYR A 634 -21.11 -1.28 26.97
CA TYR A 634 -20.19 -2.30 26.49
C TYR A 634 -20.86 -3.67 26.29
N MET A 635 -20.11 -4.55 25.62
CA MET A 635 -20.53 -5.88 25.15
C MET A 635 -21.51 -5.82 23.97
N HIS A 636 -21.66 -6.93 23.26
CA HIS A 636 -22.54 -7.03 22.10
C HIS A 636 -24.01 -6.78 22.44
N ASP A 637 -24.40 -6.91 23.70
CA ASP A 637 -25.75 -6.69 24.20
C ASP A 637 -25.93 -5.38 24.96
N GLY A 638 -24.86 -4.59 25.16
CA GLY A 638 -24.88 -3.34 25.92
C GLY A 638 -25.14 -3.51 27.41
N SER A 639 -24.97 -4.72 27.96
CA SER A 639 -25.34 -5.06 29.34
C SER A 639 -24.48 -4.37 30.41
N LEU A 640 -23.23 -4.04 30.09
CA LEU A 640 -22.28 -3.42 31.02
C LEU A 640 -22.18 -1.93 30.72
N LYS A 641 -22.48 -1.08 31.69
CA LYS A 641 -22.60 0.38 31.49
C LYS A 641 -21.26 1.11 31.60
N THR A 642 -20.33 0.58 32.39
CA THR A 642 -19.06 1.25 32.71
C THR A 642 -17.87 0.30 32.51
N LEU A 643 -16.68 0.86 32.28
CA LEU A 643 -15.46 0.03 32.11
C LEU A 643 -15.11 -0.71 33.39
N GLU A 644 -15.48 -0.18 34.56
CA GLU A 644 -15.33 -0.86 35.83
C GLU A 644 -16.21 -2.12 35.91
N GLU A 645 -17.42 -2.08 35.35
CA GLU A 645 -18.25 -3.28 35.21
C GLU A 645 -17.62 -4.30 34.26
N VAL A 646 -16.99 -3.83 33.17
CA VAL A 646 -16.22 -4.67 32.23
C VAL A 646 -15.03 -5.33 32.93
N ILE A 647 -14.21 -4.55 33.64
CA ILE A 647 -13.06 -5.05 34.39
C ILE A 647 -13.51 -6.07 35.43
N ARG A 648 -14.58 -5.80 36.19
CA ARG A 648 -15.14 -6.77 37.15
C ARG A 648 -15.66 -8.04 36.48
N HIS A 649 -16.21 -7.95 35.26
CA HIS A 649 -16.66 -9.12 34.51
C HIS A 649 -15.49 -10.02 34.09
N TYR A 650 -14.37 -9.44 33.67
CA TYR A 650 -13.17 -10.22 33.35
C TYR A 650 -12.45 -10.71 34.61
N ASP A 651 -12.36 -9.90 35.67
CA ASP A 651 -11.71 -10.27 36.94
C ASP A 651 -12.35 -11.50 37.61
N LYS A 652 -13.67 -11.65 37.48
CA LYS A 652 -14.38 -12.87 37.95
C LYS A 652 -14.27 -14.07 37.01
N GLY A 653 -13.68 -13.92 35.82
CA GLY A 653 -13.59 -14.97 34.80
C GLY A 653 -14.88 -15.18 33.98
N GLY A 654 -15.63 -14.12 33.70
CA GLY A 654 -16.88 -14.19 32.94
C GLY A 654 -18.02 -14.92 33.66
N ASN A 655 -19.04 -15.38 32.93
CA ASN A 655 -20.04 -16.31 33.45
C ASN A 655 -19.76 -17.71 32.88
N PRO A 656 -19.19 -18.63 33.70
CA PRO A 656 -18.74 -19.94 33.24
C PRO A 656 -19.79 -20.71 32.46
N ASN A 657 -19.40 -21.22 31.30
CA ASN A 657 -20.23 -22.08 30.47
C ASN A 657 -19.35 -23.08 29.69
N PRO A 658 -19.92 -24.20 29.18
CA PRO A 658 -19.13 -25.28 28.56
C PRO A 658 -18.34 -24.91 27.30
N ARG A 659 -18.50 -23.70 26.78
CA ARG A 659 -17.87 -23.21 25.55
C ARG A 659 -17.15 -21.89 25.77
N GLN A 660 -16.97 -21.50 27.03
CA GLN A 660 -16.21 -20.32 27.39
C GLN A 660 -14.77 -20.52 26.91
N ASP A 661 -14.19 -19.44 26.40
CA ASP A 661 -12.80 -19.44 25.97
C ASP A 661 -11.87 -19.72 27.16
N GLU A 662 -10.81 -20.51 26.94
CA GLU A 662 -9.89 -20.93 28.00
C GLU A 662 -9.06 -19.78 28.57
N GLU A 663 -8.91 -18.69 27.80
CA GLU A 663 -8.26 -17.46 28.23
C GLU A 663 -9.13 -16.61 29.17
N ILE A 664 -10.37 -17.06 29.47
CA ILE A 664 -11.31 -16.35 30.36
C ILE A 664 -11.40 -17.10 31.70
N PHE A 665 -10.61 -16.62 32.66
CA PHE A 665 -10.51 -17.17 34.02
C PHE A 665 -10.41 -16.03 35.06
N PRO A 666 -10.67 -16.30 36.36
CA PRO A 666 -10.54 -15.27 37.40
C PRO A 666 -9.13 -14.69 37.48
N LEU A 667 -9.02 -13.35 37.43
CA LEU A 667 -7.73 -12.65 37.36
C LEU A 667 -7.17 -12.27 38.74
N HIS A 668 -8.03 -12.25 39.77
CA HIS A 668 -7.68 -11.92 41.15
C HIS A 668 -6.94 -10.56 41.28
N LEU A 669 -7.48 -9.54 40.63
CA LEU A 669 -7.00 -8.17 40.69
C LEU A 669 -7.49 -7.50 41.99
N SER A 670 -6.59 -6.81 42.70
CA SER A 670 -6.98 -5.93 43.79
C SER A 670 -7.74 -4.71 43.27
N GLU A 671 -8.47 -4.02 44.15
CA GLU A 671 -9.15 -2.76 43.76
C GLU A 671 -8.19 -1.73 43.16
N SER A 672 -6.97 -1.61 43.72
CA SER A 672 -5.95 -0.70 43.18
C SER A 672 -5.47 -1.12 41.78
N GLU A 673 -5.32 -2.43 41.53
CA GLU A 673 -4.95 -2.95 40.22
C GLU A 673 -6.07 -2.72 39.19
N GLN A 674 -7.33 -2.87 39.60
CA GLN A 674 -8.47 -2.55 38.73
C GLN A 674 -8.53 -1.06 38.38
N GLN A 675 -8.20 -0.16 39.30
CA GLN A 675 -8.11 1.28 39.03
C GLN A 675 -6.94 1.64 38.11
N ASP A 676 -5.76 1.03 38.30
CA ASP A 676 -4.63 1.24 37.40
C ASP A 676 -4.95 0.73 35.98
N LEU A 677 -5.59 -0.43 35.86
CA LEU A 677 -6.06 -0.96 34.57
C LEU A 677 -7.09 -0.03 33.91
N LEU A 678 -8.04 0.49 34.69
CA LEU A 678 -9.01 1.47 34.21
C LEU A 678 -8.31 2.72 33.65
N ALA A 679 -7.33 3.27 34.37
CA ALA A 679 -6.56 4.43 33.93
C ALA A 679 -5.86 4.18 32.58
N PHE A 680 -5.31 2.97 32.37
CA PHE A 680 -4.75 2.63 31.07
C PHE A 680 -5.81 2.63 29.95
N LEU A 681 -7.00 2.06 30.20
CA LEU A 681 -8.07 2.02 29.21
C LEU A 681 -8.68 3.39 28.89
N THR A 682 -8.77 4.29 29.86
CA THR A 682 -9.44 5.59 29.72
C THR A 682 -8.51 6.75 29.36
N GLU A 683 -7.29 6.74 29.86
CA GLU A 683 -6.29 7.79 29.62
C GLU A 683 -5.31 7.32 28.54
N GLY A 684 -4.85 6.07 28.63
CA GLY A 684 -3.80 5.55 27.75
C GLY A 684 -4.27 5.33 26.32
N LEU A 685 -5.47 4.77 26.14
CA LEU A 685 -5.99 4.36 24.83
C LEU A 685 -6.88 5.40 24.14
N ARG A 686 -7.05 6.57 24.76
CA ARG A 686 -7.87 7.66 24.23
C ARG A 686 -7.07 8.46 23.21
N SER A 687 -7.51 8.43 21.96
CA SER A 687 -6.90 9.19 20.87
C SER A 687 -7.14 10.68 21.04
N ASP A 688 -6.11 11.48 20.75
CA ASP A 688 -6.19 12.94 20.71
C ASP A 688 -6.92 13.41 19.45
N ASP A 689 -6.61 12.80 18.31
CA ASP A 689 -7.19 13.12 16.99
C ASP A 689 -8.42 12.26 16.68
N TYR A 690 -9.42 12.34 17.56
CA TYR A 690 -10.67 11.60 17.35
C TYR A 690 -11.51 12.26 16.24
N PRO A 691 -12.01 11.51 15.23
CA PRO A 691 -12.64 12.10 14.05
C PRO A 691 -13.98 12.76 14.40
N MET A 692 -13.97 14.07 14.62
CA MET A 692 -15.17 14.87 14.81
C MET A 692 -15.50 15.60 13.52
N ILE A 693 -16.66 15.29 12.93
CA ILE A 693 -17.06 15.87 11.64
C ILE A 693 -18.28 16.78 11.79
N SER A 694 -18.32 17.81 10.95
CA SER A 694 -19.53 18.61 10.73
C SER A 694 -20.56 17.82 9.91
N LEU A 695 -21.84 18.06 10.20
CA LEU A 695 -22.94 17.53 9.39
C LEU A 695 -22.79 18.02 7.94
N PRO A 696 -22.90 17.11 6.95
CA PRO A 696 -22.84 17.50 5.55
C PRO A 696 -24.12 18.25 5.14
N GLU A 697 -24.00 19.10 4.12
CA GLU A 697 -25.18 19.57 3.38
C GLU A 697 -25.70 18.42 2.50
N LEU A 698 -26.99 18.10 2.63
CA LEU A 698 -27.59 17.00 1.88
C LEU A 698 -28.05 17.48 0.50
N PRO A 699 -27.79 16.70 -0.57
CA PRO A 699 -28.24 17.05 -1.92
C PRO A 699 -29.78 17.09 -2.04
N ASN A 700 -30.26 18.00 -2.88
CA ASN A 700 -31.69 18.18 -3.22
C ASN A 700 -32.02 17.74 -4.64
#